data_AF-F7KID0-F1
#
_entry.id   AF-F7KID0-F1
#
_cell.length_a   1.000
_cell.length_b   1.000
_cell.length_c   1.000
_cell.angle_alpha   90.00
_cell.angle_beta   90.00
_cell.angle_gamma   90.00
#
_symmetry.space_group_name_H-M   'P 1'
#
loop_
_entity.id
_entity.type
_entity.pdbx_description
1 polymer ?
#
loop_
_entity_poly.entity_id
_entity_poly.type
_entity_poly.pdbx_seq_one_letter_code
_entity_poly.pdbx_strand_id
1 'polypeptide(L)'
;MAVTAKRKILVVEDNPLNRGILCEILKTEYDVAEAENGREALARLREEDGNFSLILLDIVMPVMDGYEFLSAVKDAPDFSAIPVIVTTQNDAESEEVTALSCGAADFVVKPYKPQIILHRAANIIHLRESAALVNEFRYDRLTGLYSKEFFCQQAGELLHQNLDKEYDIICSDIVNFKLVNDIFGIPAGDRLLRMVAQVHTGLTAGRGICSHFHADQFACIIERNWEYTEKMFQDSCSRINLLSQTQNIVMKWGIYRVEDRNVSVEQMCDRAQLAVRSIKERYNKYFAYYDDELRSKLLQEQEIVDSMEAALAQGQFEIYLQPKYRLKDDRMSGAEALIRWNHPEWGLQSPAVFIPLFERNGFITRLDQYVWDKVCAVMQSWKKRGLPQLPVSVNVSRADIYNADLTAVLMGLLQKYSLSPASLHLEITESAYTENPRQIIETVSHLRELGFVVEMDDFGSGYSSLHMLHEMPVDVLKLDMKFIQSEPVTPVNQEIMRFIINLAHLMSLSVVAEGVETGEQLERLREIGCECVQGYYFSKPVQVKEFEMLMEENDAAIKSALDHKGQPFAGEEEKTAGKLLEGFHLLVAEDNALNQEIAATLLRMEGAVVDCVEDGRQALDAFLASRPGEYDAILMDVQMPVMDGHEATRRIRASDHPLARIIPIIAATANAFNDDISAALAAGMNTHVSKPLDITQLCKTLADCIHK
;
A
#
# COMPACT_ATOMS: atom_id res chain seq x y z
N MET A 1 21.22 -45.81 15.10
CA MET A 1 22.24 -45.26 16.02
C MET A 1 23.00 -44.20 15.26
N ALA A 2 22.72 -42.93 15.52
CA ALA A 2 23.52 -41.85 14.95
C ALA A 2 24.93 -41.98 15.56
N VAL A 3 25.95 -42.13 14.72
CA VAL A 3 27.35 -42.11 15.15
C VAL A 3 27.61 -40.67 15.60
N THR A 4 27.53 -40.40 16.90
CA THR A 4 28.01 -39.14 17.47
C THR A 4 29.49 -39.03 17.11
N ALA A 5 29.85 -38.00 16.33
CA ALA A 5 31.24 -37.72 16.01
C ALA A 5 32.05 -37.62 17.31
N LYS A 6 33.19 -38.32 17.37
CA LYS A 6 34.06 -38.24 18.53
C LYS A 6 34.63 -36.82 18.64
N ARG A 7 34.59 -36.24 19.83
CA ARG A 7 35.22 -34.95 20.14
C ARG A 7 36.74 -35.05 19.90
N LYS A 8 37.34 -33.98 19.38
CA LYS A 8 38.78 -33.92 19.05
C LYS A 8 39.61 -33.36 20.20
N ILE A 9 40.72 -34.01 20.51
CA ILE A 9 41.71 -33.58 21.50
C ILE A 9 43.09 -33.48 20.84
N LEU A 10 43.80 -32.39 21.10
CA LEU A 10 45.19 -32.22 20.68
C LEU A 10 46.14 -32.61 21.82
N VAL A 11 47.02 -33.58 21.59
CA VAL A 11 48.08 -33.98 22.52
C VAL A 11 49.41 -33.39 22.06
N VAL A 12 50.03 -32.57 22.89
CA VAL A 12 51.30 -31.88 22.63
C VAL A 12 52.33 -32.37 23.65
N GLU A 13 53.24 -33.24 23.21
CA GLU A 13 54.26 -33.87 24.07
C GLU A 13 55.47 -34.23 23.20
N ASP A 14 56.67 -33.87 23.64
CA ASP A 14 57.91 -34.08 22.87
C ASP A 14 58.39 -35.53 22.94
N ASN A 15 58.20 -36.19 24.09
CA ASN A 15 58.61 -37.57 24.30
C ASN A 15 57.65 -38.55 23.60
N PRO A 16 58.12 -39.33 22.61
CA PRO A 16 57.26 -40.21 21.81
C PRO A 16 56.59 -41.32 22.63
N LEU A 17 57.20 -41.75 23.74
CA LEU A 17 56.64 -42.76 24.63
C LEU A 17 55.46 -42.18 25.43
N ASN A 18 55.65 -41.00 26.03
CA ASN A 18 54.58 -40.32 26.77
C ASN A 18 53.42 -39.94 25.84
N ARG A 19 53.74 -39.40 24.65
CA ARG A 19 52.75 -39.04 23.64
C ARG A 19 51.94 -40.26 23.20
N GLY A 20 52.61 -41.38 22.94
CA GLY A 20 51.96 -42.66 22.63
C GLY A 20 51.02 -43.14 23.75
N ILE A 21 51.44 -43.06 25.03
CA ILE A 21 50.60 -43.43 26.17
C ILE A 21 49.35 -42.54 26.25
N LEU A 22 49.51 -41.21 26.18
CA LEU A 22 48.38 -40.27 26.22
C LEU A 22 47.40 -40.51 25.07
N CYS A 23 47.91 -40.77 23.87
CA CYS A 23 47.09 -41.08 22.71
C CYS A 23 46.32 -42.38 22.88
N GLU A 24 46.95 -43.46 23.38
CA GLU A 24 46.24 -44.72 23.62
C GLU A 24 45.16 -44.59 24.71
N ILE A 25 45.41 -43.79 25.75
CA ILE A 25 44.41 -43.48 26.78
C ILE A 25 43.21 -42.76 26.16
N LEU A 26 43.46 -41.71 25.38
CA LEU A 26 42.41 -40.80 24.87
C LEU A 26 41.67 -41.35 23.63
N LYS A 27 42.32 -42.12 22.75
CA LYS A 27 41.71 -42.70 21.53
C LYS A 27 40.52 -43.61 21.83
N THR A 28 40.42 -44.11 23.07
CA THR A 28 39.25 -44.88 23.56
C THR A 28 37.95 -44.08 23.40
N GLU A 29 37.94 -42.81 23.81
CA GLU A 29 36.73 -41.96 23.85
C GLU A 29 36.76 -40.79 22.86
N TYR A 30 37.93 -40.35 22.42
CA TYR A 30 38.15 -39.13 21.63
C TYR A 30 38.84 -39.40 20.29
N ASP A 31 38.70 -38.46 19.36
CA ASP A 31 39.58 -38.37 18.19
C ASP A 31 40.82 -37.55 18.59
N VAL A 32 42.02 -38.03 18.25
CA VAL A 32 43.26 -37.51 18.85
C VAL A 32 44.21 -37.03 17.76
N ALA A 33 44.54 -35.74 17.79
CA ALA A 33 45.63 -35.16 17.02
C ALA A 33 46.89 -35.07 17.89
N GLU A 34 48.05 -35.13 17.24
CA GLU A 34 49.35 -35.22 17.90
C GLU A 34 50.26 -34.08 17.41
N ALA A 35 51.05 -33.51 18.32
CA ALA A 35 52.10 -32.53 18.03
C ALA A 35 53.30 -32.75 18.96
N GLU A 36 54.51 -32.48 18.46
CA GLU A 36 55.76 -32.72 19.21
C GLU A 36 56.27 -31.49 19.98
N ASN A 37 55.71 -30.31 19.71
CA ASN A 37 56.09 -29.04 20.35
C ASN A 37 54.99 -27.98 20.16
N GLY A 38 55.09 -26.86 20.88
CA GLY A 38 54.10 -25.78 20.81
C GLY A 38 53.92 -25.17 19.40
N ARG A 39 54.99 -25.13 18.58
CA ARG A 39 54.91 -24.56 17.23
C ARG A 39 54.11 -25.44 16.28
N GLU A 40 54.31 -26.75 16.34
CA GLU A 40 53.50 -27.71 15.57
C GLU A 40 52.05 -27.68 16.05
N ALA A 41 51.81 -27.61 17.37
CA ALA A 41 50.48 -27.51 17.92
C ALA A 41 49.71 -26.28 17.39
N LEU A 42 50.35 -25.10 17.34
CA LEU A 42 49.74 -23.89 16.75
C LEU A 42 49.45 -24.05 15.24
N ALA A 43 50.29 -24.78 14.50
CA ALA A 43 50.02 -25.06 13.10
C ALA A 43 48.78 -25.95 12.94
N ARG A 44 48.64 -26.99 13.76
CA ARG A 44 47.45 -27.86 13.76
C ARG A 44 46.18 -27.13 14.15
N LEU A 45 46.26 -26.23 15.15
CA LEU A 45 45.13 -25.37 15.52
C LEU A 45 44.65 -24.52 14.34
N ARG A 46 45.56 -24.02 13.50
CA ARG A 46 45.21 -23.24 12.30
C ARG A 46 44.70 -24.10 11.15
N GLU A 47 45.28 -25.28 10.94
CA GLU A 47 44.86 -26.22 9.89
C GLU A 47 43.43 -26.72 10.10
N GLU A 48 43.03 -26.92 11.35
CA GLU A 48 41.69 -27.40 11.71
C GLU A 48 40.76 -26.29 12.22
N ASP A 49 41.11 -25.02 11.99
CA ASP A 49 40.30 -23.84 12.37
C ASP A 49 39.84 -23.86 13.84
N GLY A 50 40.71 -24.33 14.74
CA GLY A 50 40.45 -24.40 16.17
C GLY A 50 39.45 -25.48 16.59
N ASN A 51 39.13 -26.47 15.74
CA ASN A 51 38.16 -27.52 16.01
C ASN A 51 38.66 -28.60 17.01
N PHE A 52 39.06 -28.15 18.21
CA PHE A 52 39.50 -28.99 19.32
C PHE A 52 38.67 -28.68 20.58
N SER A 53 38.23 -29.73 21.25
CA SER A 53 37.48 -29.64 22.50
C SER A 53 38.40 -29.40 23.71
N LEU A 54 39.66 -29.86 23.62
CA LEU A 54 40.66 -29.81 24.69
C LEU A 54 42.08 -29.94 24.11
N ILE A 55 43.07 -29.34 24.79
CA ILE A 55 44.50 -29.56 24.51
C ILE A 55 45.14 -30.19 25.76
N LEU A 56 45.88 -31.28 25.60
CA LEU A 56 46.82 -31.78 26.62
C LEU A 56 48.23 -31.33 26.24
N LEU A 57 48.91 -30.63 27.15
CA LEU A 57 50.16 -29.93 26.86
C LEU A 57 51.26 -30.27 27.85
N ASP A 58 52.39 -30.77 27.38
CA ASP A 58 53.59 -30.86 28.22
C ASP A 58 54.23 -29.47 28.40
N ILE A 59 54.76 -29.19 29.59
CA ILE A 59 55.40 -27.89 29.86
C ILE A 59 56.78 -27.82 29.22
N VAL A 60 57.55 -28.89 29.34
CA VAL A 60 58.98 -28.90 28.99
C VAL A 60 59.14 -29.54 27.63
N MET A 61 59.18 -28.72 26.58
CA MET A 61 59.32 -29.19 25.20
C MET A 61 60.35 -28.34 24.44
N PRO A 62 61.06 -28.90 23.44
CA PRO A 62 61.98 -28.14 22.59
C PRO A 62 61.22 -27.22 21.62
N VAL A 63 61.93 -26.25 21.04
CA VAL A 63 61.44 -25.28 20.03
C VAL A 63 60.47 -24.22 20.56
N MET A 64 59.40 -24.64 21.21
CA MET A 64 58.42 -23.78 21.89
C MET A 64 57.90 -24.54 23.10
N ASP A 65 58.13 -24.00 24.29
CA ASP A 65 57.71 -24.63 25.53
C ASP A 65 56.22 -24.43 25.81
N GLY A 66 55.69 -25.12 26.83
CA GLY A 66 54.27 -25.07 27.16
C GLY A 66 53.80 -23.68 27.63
N TYR A 67 54.67 -22.88 28.25
CA TYR A 67 54.29 -21.54 28.70
C TYR A 67 54.21 -20.54 27.54
N GLU A 68 55.16 -20.61 26.61
CA GLU A 68 55.12 -19.84 25.36
C GLU A 68 53.87 -20.20 24.53
N PHE A 69 53.52 -21.48 24.47
CA PHE A 69 52.30 -21.94 23.81
C PHE A 69 51.03 -21.41 24.49
N LEU A 70 50.93 -21.49 25.82
CA LEU A 70 49.79 -20.95 26.57
C LEU A 70 49.58 -19.46 26.31
N SER A 71 50.66 -18.67 26.29
CA SER A 71 50.59 -17.25 25.96
C SER A 71 50.08 -17.04 24.53
N ALA A 72 50.61 -17.79 23.55
CA ALA A 72 50.23 -17.66 22.15
C ALA A 72 48.77 -18.05 21.88
N VAL A 73 48.25 -19.09 22.55
CA VAL A 73 46.83 -19.49 22.46
C VAL A 73 45.92 -18.45 23.11
N LYS A 74 46.34 -17.87 24.24
CA LYS A 74 45.59 -16.83 24.95
C LYS A 74 45.47 -15.54 24.14
N ASP A 75 46.53 -15.15 23.43
CA ASP A 75 46.57 -13.92 22.62
C ASP A 75 45.86 -14.09 21.25
N ALA A 76 45.48 -15.32 20.87
CA ALA A 76 44.75 -15.61 19.64
C ALA A 76 43.23 -15.74 19.93
N PRO A 77 42.36 -14.81 19.45
CA PRO A 77 40.93 -14.83 19.72
C PRO A 77 40.27 -16.16 19.35
N ASP A 78 40.68 -16.74 18.21
CA ASP A 78 40.10 -17.96 17.64
C ASP A 78 40.41 -19.21 18.48
N PHE A 79 41.46 -19.20 19.31
CA PHE A 79 41.90 -20.37 20.08
C PHE A 79 41.81 -20.17 21.59
N SER A 80 41.66 -18.92 22.06
CA SER A 80 41.59 -18.54 23.47
C SER A 80 40.51 -19.27 24.28
N ALA A 81 39.47 -19.78 23.61
CA ALA A 81 38.37 -20.51 24.24
C ALA A 81 38.66 -22.01 24.44
N ILE A 82 39.75 -22.57 23.88
CA ILE A 82 40.08 -24.00 23.98
C ILE A 82 40.77 -24.26 25.32
N PRO A 83 40.22 -25.12 26.20
CA PRO A 83 40.81 -25.40 27.49
C PRO A 83 42.09 -26.23 27.33
N VAL A 84 43.11 -25.90 28.14
CA VAL A 84 44.41 -26.58 28.13
C VAL A 84 44.62 -27.30 29.47
N ILE A 85 44.84 -28.60 29.44
CA ILE A 85 45.32 -29.39 30.58
C ILE A 85 46.82 -29.56 30.44
N VAL A 86 47.55 -29.13 31.45
CA VAL A 86 49.01 -29.19 31.43
C VAL A 86 49.51 -30.49 32.06
N THR A 87 50.51 -31.14 31.49
CA THR A 87 51.15 -32.32 32.10
C THR A 87 52.46 -31.96 32.78
N THR A 88 52.65 -32.41 34.03
CA THR A 88 53.81 -32.06 34.87
C THR A 88 54.58 -33.29 35.34
N GLN A 89 55.88 -33.15 35.61
CA GLN A 89 56.76 -34.28 36.00
C GLN A 89 56.84 -34.49 37.52
N ASN A 90 56.55 -33.47 38.35
CA ASN A 90 56.63 -33.53 39.81
C ASN A 90 55.31 -33.04 40.46
N ASP A 91 54.96 -33.59 41.62
CA ASP A 91 53.91 -33.08 42.56
C ASP A 91 54.37 -31.78 43.28
N ALA A 92 55.24 -30.98 42.66
CA ALA A 92 55.70 -29.74 43.26
C ALA A 92 54.64 -28.65 43.06
N GLU A 93 54.01 -28.23 44.16
CA GLU A 93 52.94 -27.21 44.21
C GLU A 93 53.29 -25.93 43.40
N SER A 94 54.58 -25.61 43.28
CA SER A 94 55.07 -24.46 42.48
C SER A 94 54.81 -24.57 40.98
N GLU A 95 54.94 -25.76 40.37
CA GLU A 95 54.71 -25.97 38.93
C GLU A 95 53.22 -25.90 38.59
N GLU A 96 52.37 -26.47 39.45
CA GLU A 96 50.90 -26.44 39.32
C GLU A 96 50.35 -25.02 39.38
N VAL A 97 50.79 -24.25 40.38
CA VAL A 97 50.38 -22.84 40.56
C VAL A 97 50.81 -21.99 39.36
N THR A 98 52.00 -22.26 38.80
CA THR A 98 52.51 -21.52 37.65
C THR A 98 51.70 -21.84 36.39
N ALA A 99 51.40 -23.11 36.12
CA ALA A 99 50.57 -23.53 34.98
C ALA A 99 49.17 -22.88 35.01
N LEU A 100 48.49 -22.91 36.17
CA LEU A 100 47.19 -22.27 36.34
C LEU A 100 47.26 -20.75 36.16
N SER A 101 48.30 -20.10 36.70
CA SER A 101 48.52 -18.65 36.56
C SER A 101 48.77 -18.22 35.11
N CYS A 102 49.37 -19.11 34.31
CA CYS A 102 49.61 -18.91 32.87
C CYS A 102 48.37 -19.22 32.00
N GLY A 103 47.24 -19.64 32.58
CA GLY A 103 45.99 -19.84 31.87
C GLY A 103 45.62 -21.29 31.55
N ALA A 104 46.30 -22.27 32.15
CA ALA A 104 45.85 -23.66 32.10
C ALA A 104 44.50 -23.84 32.81
N ALA A 105 43.63 -24.68 32.25
CA ALA A 105 42.35 -25.03 32.85
C ALA A 105 42.49 -26.03 34.00
N ASP A 106 43.48 -26.92 33.92
CA ASP A 106 43.79 -27.95 34.92
C ASP A 106 45.19 -28.55 34.64
N PHE A 107 45.62 -29.51 35.45
CA PHE A 107 46.88 -30.23 35.26
C PHE A 107 46.78 -31.74 35.55
N VAL A 108 47.75 -32.50 35.04
CA VAL A 108 47.91 -33.95 35.23
C VAL A 108 49.38 -34.29 35.50
N VAL A 109 49.62 -35.07 36.55
CA VAL A 109 50.97 -35.47 36.97
C VAL A 109 51.39 -36.81 36.34
N LYS A 110 52.66 -36.93 35.93
CA LYS A 110 53.29 -38.18 35.46
C LYS A 110 53.73 -39.04 36.68
N PRO A 111 53.53 -40.37 36.71
CA PRO A 111 53.04 -41.24 35.63
C PRO A 111 51.52 -41.19 35.46
N TYR A 112 51.10 -41.21 34.19
CA TYR A 112 49.70 -41.08 33.79
C TYR A 112 48.81 -42.20 34.34
N LYS A 113 47.71 -41.81 35.00
CA LYS A 113 46.64 -42.71 35.41
C LYS A 113 45.48 -42.57 34.42
N PRO A 114 45.18 -43.58 33.58
CA PRO A 114 44.21 -43.46 32.48
C PRO A 114 42.84 -42.90 32.91
N GLN A 115 42.29 -43.42 34.00
CA GLN A 115 40.99 -42.99 34.53
C GLN A 115 40.98 -41.52 34.97
N ILE A 116 42.10 -41.01 35.51
CA ILE A 116 42.18 -39.61 35.96
C ILE A 116 42.18 -38.67 34.75
N ILE A 117 42.95 -39.01 33.70
CA ILE A 117 43.02 -38.21 32.47
C ILE A 117 41.66 -38.14 31.79
N LEU A 118 41.00 -39.29 31.62
CA LEU A 118 39.67 -39.36 31.00
C LEU A 118 38.64 -38.55 31.80
N HIS A 119 38.61 -38.69 33.13
CA HIS A 119 37.67 -37.92 33.96
C HIS A 119 37.94 -36.41 33.93
N ARG A 120 39.21 -35.97 33.98
CA ARG A 120 39.55 -34.54 33.90
C ARG A 120 39.21 -33.96 32.54
N ALA A 121 39.56 -34.66 31.46
CA ALA A 121 39.20 -34.28 30.10
C ALA A 121 37.67 -34.15 29.94
N ALA A 122 36.92 -35.18 30.37
CA ALA A 122 35.46 -35.17 30.29
C ALA A 122 34.83 -34.03 31.10
N ASN A 123 35.28 -33.79 32.34
CA ASN A 123 34.75 -32.73 33.20
C ASN A 123 34.97 -31.34 32.60
N ILE A 124 36.17 -31.05 32.11
CA ILE A 124 36.49 -29.74 31.55
C ILE A 124 35.72 -29.49 30.25
N ILE A 125 35.64 -30.50 29.37
CA ILE A 125 34.83 -30.42 28.16
C ILE A 125 33.36 -30.18 28.51
N HIS A 126 32.81 -30.94 29.47
CA HIS A 126 31.42 -30.78 29.91
C HIS A 126 31.14 -29.40 30.51
N LEU A 127 32.04 -28.87 31.34
CA LEU A 127 31.89 -27.53 31.92
C LEU A 127 31.88 -26.45 30.85
N ARG A 128 32.75 -26.54 29.85
CA ARG A 128 32.77 -25.61 28.71
C ARG A 128 31.48 -25.71 27.88
N GLU A 129 31.07 -26.91 27.52
CA GLU A 129 29.84 -27.15 26.76
C GLU A 129 28.61 -26.62 27.52
N SER A 130 28.54 -26.86 28.83
CA SER A 130 27.47 -26.34 29.70
C SER A 130 27.46 -24.80 29.76
N ALA A 131 28.63 -24.18 29.89
CA ALA A 131 28.74 -22.72 29.88
C ALA A 131 28.37 -22.10 28.53
N ALA A 132 28.74 -22.75 27.42
CA ALA A 132 28.36 -22.33 26.07
C ALA A 132 26.84 -22.42 25.87
N LEU A 133 26.20 -23.51 26.32
CA LEU A 133 24.74 -23.67 26.27
C LEU A 133 24.01 -22.60 27.08
N VAL A 134 24.53 -22.25 28.26
CA VAL A 134 23.98 -21.17 29.09
C VAL A 134 24.11 -19.80 28.39
N ASN A 135 25.21 -19.54 27.69
CA ASN A 135 25.38 -18.30 26.94
C ASN A 135 24.48 -18.24 25.70
N GLU A 136 24.28 -19.35 24.99
CA GLU A 136 23.32 -19.43 23.88
C GLU A 136 21.88 -19.23 24.32
N PHE A 137 21.52 -19.75 25.49
CA PHE A 137 20.22 -19.48 26.08
C PHE A 137 20.05 -18.00 26.42
N ARG A 138 21.12 -17.29 26.76
CA ARG A 138 21.06 -15.88 27.22
C ARG A 138 21.12 -14.86 26.10
N TYR A 139 21.93 -15.09 25.07
CA TYR A 139 22.26 -14.07 24.07
C TYR A 139 22.11 -14.61 22.64
N ASP A 140 21.60 -13.75 21.77
CA ASP A 140 21.62 -13.96 20.33
C ASP A 140 23.05 -13.83 19.79
N ARG A 141 23.51 -14.86 19.07
CA ARG A 141 24.90 -14.95 18.58
C ARG A 141 25.26 -13.85 17.57
N LEU A 142 24.28 -13.36 16.81
CA LEU A 142 24.54 -12.38 15.75
C LEU A 142 24.66 -10.96 16.31
N THR A 143 23.71 -10.58 17.17
CA THR A 143 23.52 -9.21 17.66
C THR A 143 24.12 -8.97 19.05
N GLY A 144 24.33 -10.03 19.83
CA GLY A 144 24.77 -9.94 21.23
C GLY A 144 23.67 -9.44 22.19
N LEU A 145 22.45 -9.23 21.71
CA LEU A 145 21.29 -8.90 22.56
C LEU A 145 20.78 -10.13 23.29
N TYR A 146 19.88 -9.96 24.25
CA TYR A 146 19.23 -11.10 24.89
C TYR A 146 18.42 -11.93 23.89
N SER A 147 18.42 -13.24 24.08
CA SER A 147 17.45 -14.13 23.44
C SER A 147 16.02 -13.78 23.87
N LYS A 148 15.03 -14.25 23.11
CA LYS A 148 13.62 -14.04 23.45
C LYS A 148 13.29 -14.62 24.83
N GLU A 149 13.71 -15.85 25.10
CA GLU A 149 13.42 -16.57 26.33
C GLU A 149 14.00 -15.86 27.55
N PHE A 150 15.27 -15.45 27.46
CA PHE A 150 15.94 -14.75 28.55
C PHE A 150 15.38 -13.35 28.76
N PHE A 151 15.03 -12.64 27.68
CA PHE A 151 14.36 -11.35 27.77
C PHE A 151 13.02 -11.45 28.50
N CYS A 152 12.16 -12.41 28.16
CA CYS A 152 10.87 -12.58 28.80
C CYS A 152 11.01 -12.85 30.30
N GLN A 153 12.00 -13.69 30.70
CA GLN A 153 12.32 -13.92 32.10
C GLN A 153 12.78 -12.63 32.80
N GLN A 154 13.79 -11.95 32.27
CA GLN A 154 14.37 -10.77 32.92
C GLN A 154 13.40 -9.58 32.96
N ALA A 155 12.59 -9.39 31.91
CA ALA A 155 11.54 -8.37 31.90
C ALA A 155 10.45 -8.70 32.92
N GLY A 156 10.09 -9.98 33.07
CA GLY A 156 9.18 -10.42 34.12
C GLY A 156 9.72 -10.08 35.50
N GLU A 157 10.96 -10.42 35.80
CA GLU A 157 11.63 -10.07 37.06
C GLU A 157 11.67 -8.55 37.29
N LEU A 158 11.99 -7.76 36.26
CA LEU A 158 12.03 -6.30 36.32
C LEU A 158 10.66 -5.70 36.71
N LEU A 159 9.58 -6.21 36.12
CA LEU A 159 8.20 -5.81 36.41
C LEU A 159 7.77 -6.23 37.83
N HIS A 160 8.26 -7.35 38.36
CA HIS A 160 7.91 -7.78 39.73
C HIS A 160 8.70 -7.02 40.80
N GLN A 161 9.95 -6.66 40.52
CA GLN A 161 10.84 -6.00 41.50
C GLN A 161 10.58 -4.49 41.65
N ASN A 162 10.04 -3.83 40.62
CA ASN A 162 9.85 -2.37 40.59
C ASN A 162 8.36 -2.01 40.43
N LEU A 163 7.58 -2.15 41.51
CA LEU A 163 6.13 -1.91 41.51
C LEU A 163 5.75 -0.42 41.36
N ASP A 164 6.65 0.48 41.73
CA ASP A 164 6.49 1.93 41.71
C ASP A 164 6.79 2.56 40.34
N LYS A 165 7.42 1.82 39.44
CA LYS A 165 7.82 2.28 38.11
C LYS A 165 6.88 1.78 37.03
N GLU A 166 6.61 2.62 36.04
CA GLU A 166 5.82 2.24 34.87
C GLU A 166 6.75 1.85 33.72
N TYR A 167 6.29 0.92 32.88
CA TYR A 167 7.10 0.39 31.78
C TYR A 167 6.28 0.29 30.50
N ASP A 168 6.98 0.39 29.37
CA ASP A 168 6.44 0.09 28.05
C ASP A 168 7.23 -1.06 27.41
N ILE A 169 6.51 -1.99 26.76
CA ILE A 169 7.08 -2.97 25.86
C ILE A 169 7.05 -2.40 24.45
N ILE A 170 8.20 -2.36 23.79
CA ILE A 170 8.34 -1.86 22.42
C ILE A 170 8.86 -3.02 21.56
N CYS A 171 8.08 -3.43 20.57
CA CYS A 171 8.52 -4.35 19.53
C CYS A 171 8.81 -3.59 18.24
N SER A 172 9.81 -4.02 17.48
CA SER A 172 10.18 -3.39 16.22
C SER A 172 10.49 -4.40 15.12
N ASP A 173 10.23 -4.01 13.87
CA ASP A 173 10.32 -4.86 12.66
C ASP A 173 10.90 -4.03 11.50
N ILE A 174 11.83 -4.62 10.74
CA ILE A 174 12.40 -4.02 9.52
C ILE A 174 11.45 -4.27 8.34
N VAL A 175 10.88 -3.22 7.77
CA VAL A 175 10.02 -3.33 6.59
C VAL A 175 10.81 -3.91 5.42
N ASN A 176 10.28 -4.99 4.82
CA ASN A 176 10.85 -5.68 3.66
C ASN A 176 12.29 -6.19 3.86
N PHE A 177 12.67 -6.66 5.06
CA PHE A 177 14.01 -7.20 5.33
C PHE A 177 14.44 -8.31 4.35
N LYS A 178 13.52 -9.17 3.93
CA LYS A 178 13.79 -10.23 2.94
C LYS A 178 14.34 -9.63 1.63
N LEU A 179 13.79 -8.51 1.18
CA LEU A 179 14.26 -7.81 -0.02
C LEU A 179 15.70 -7.31 0.15
N VAL A 180 16.09 -6.87 1.36
CA VAL A 180 17.47 -6.48 1.66
C VAL A 180 18.42 -7.66 1.48
N ASN A 181 18.06 -8.84 2.00
CA ASN A 181 18.85 -10.06 1.83
C ASN A 181 18.92 -10.48 0.36
N ASP A 182 17.81 -10.38 -0.37
CA ASP A 182 17.74 -10.79 -1.78
C ASP A 182 18.56 -9.87 -2.69
N ILE A 183 18.61 -8.57 -2.40
CA ILE A 183 19.35 -7.57 -3.21
C ILE A 183 20.82 -7.49 -2.81
N PHE A 184 21.13 -7.41 -1.50
CA PHE A 184 22.47 -7.09 -1.00
C PHE A 184 23.20 -8.29 -0.37
N GLY A 185 22.52 -9.44 -0.29
CA GLY A 185 23.04 -10.68 0.29
C GLY A 185 22.93 -10.75 1.82
N ILE A 186 22.98 -11.97 2.34
CA ILE A 186 22.90 -12.28 3.78
C ILE A 186 23.93 -11.48 4.62
N PRO A 187 25.21 -11.33 4.22
CA PRO A 187 26.16 -10.55 5.02
C PRO A 187 25.79 -9.08 5.19
N ALA A 188 25.04 -8.48 4.25
CA ALA A 188 24.53 -7.12 4.38
C ALA A 188 23.35 -7.06 5.36
N GLY A 189 22.44 -8.03 5.31
CA GLY A 189 21.39 -8.20 6.30
C GLY A 189 21.95 -8.38 7.72
N ASP A 190 22.96 -9.23 7.89
CA ASP A 190 23.64 -9.45 9.17
C ASP A 190 24.29 -8.17 9.73
N ARG A 191 24.85 -7.33 8.86
CA ARG A 191 25.37 -6.02 9.27
C ARG A 191 24.24 -5.10 9.71
N LEU A 192 23.13 -5.06 8.96
CA LEU A 192 21.97 -4.26 9.32
C LEU A 192 21.42 -4.67 10.70
N LEU A 193 21.24 -5.96 10.96
CA LEU A 193 20.77 -6.47 12.25
C LEU A 193 21.68 -6.05 13.41
N ARG A 194 23.01 -6.11 13.24
CA ARG A 194 23.96 -5.61 14.24
C ARG A 194 23.83 -4.10 14.49
N MET A 195 23.59 -3.30 13.44
CA MET A 195 23.41 -1.85 13.60
C MET A 195 22.10 -1.53 14.31
N VAL A 196 21.02 -2.24 13.98
CA VAL A 196 19.74 -2.12 14.68
C VAL A 196 19.92 -2.45 16.16
N ALA A 197 20.64 -3.54 16.47
CA ALA A 197 20.94 -3.91 17.85
C ALA A 197 21.70 -2.83 18.61
N GLN A 198 22.72 -2.21 18.00
CA GLN A 198 23.46 -1.10 18.61
C GLN A 198 22.56 0.09 18.95
N VAL A 199 21.62 0.43 18.05
CA VAL A 199 20.66 1.51 18.30
C VAL A 199 19.72 1.16 19.47
N HIS A 200 19.22 -0.07 19.52
CA HIS A 200 18.34 -0.52 20.62
C HIS A 200 19.08 -0.51 21.96
N THR A 201 20.32 -0.99 22.01
CA THR A 201 21.16 -0.93 23.22
C THR A 201 21.36 0.50 23.72
N GLY A 202 21.60 1.45 22.81
CA GLY A 202 21.73 2.87 23.17
C GLY A 202 20.42 3.48 23.71
N LEU A 203 19.27 3.07 23.18
CA LEU A 203 17.96 3.51 23.66
C LEU A 203 17.66 2.96 25.07
N THR A 204 18.02 1.71 25.35
CA THR A 204 17.74 1.05 26.63
C THR A 204 18.79 1.31 27.72
N ALA A 205 19.95 1.88 27.39
CA ALA A 205 21.05 2.07 28.33
C ALA A 205 20.63 2.79 29.62
N GLY A 206 20.66 2.05 30.75
CA GLY A 206 20.37 2.55 32.10
C GLY A 206 18.89 2.62 32.48
N ARG A 207 17.97 2.21 31.60
CA ARG A 207 16.51 2.42 31.75
C ARG A 207 15.66 1.26 31.23
N GLY A 208 16.29 0.19 30.76
CA GLY A 208 15.60 -0.95 30.17
C GLY A 208 16.53 -2.06 29.73
N ILE A 209 15.95 -3.09 29.11
CA ILE A 209 16.68 -4.18 28.45
C ILE A 209 16.11 -4.39 27.04
N CYS A 210 16.93 -4.96 26.15
CA CYS A 210 16.57 -5.23 24.76
C CYS A 210 16.93 -6.65 24.34
N SER A 211 16.25 -7.13 23.30
CA SER A 211 16.33 -8.49 22.79
C SER A 211 16.22 -8.51 21.27
N HIS A 212 16.89 -9.49 20.67
CA HIS A 212 16.65 -9.90 19.29
C HIS A 212 15.83 -11.19 19.34
N PHE A 213 14.60 -11.15 18.83
CA PHE A 213 13.68 -12.30 18.91
C PHE A 213 13.99 -13.33 17.83
N HIS A 214 13.83 -12.93 16.57
CA HIS A 214 14.19 -13.72 15.41
C HIS A 214 14.18 -12.82 14.16
N ALA A 215 14.93 -13.22 13.14
CA ALA A 215 14.95 -12.56 11.82
C ALA A 215 15.19 -11.05 11.91
N ASP A 216 14.14 -10.25 11.69
CA ASP A 216 14.13 -8.79 11.68
C ASP A 216 13.39 -8.18 12.88
N GLN A 217 13.06 -8.99 13.89
CA GLN A 217 12.24 -8.58 15.03
C GLN A 217 13.07 -8.35 16.29
N PHE A 218 12.87 -7.18 16.90
CA PHE A 218 13.50 -6.78 18.16
C PHE A 218 12.45 -6.41 19.20
N ALA A 219 12.81 -6.52 20.48
CA ALA A 219 11.95 -6.11 21.58
C ALA A 219 12.75 -5.36 22.65
N CYS A 220 12.11 -4.39 23.30
CA CYS A 220 12.64 -3.66 24.45
C CYS A 220 11.57 -3.55 25.54
N ILE A 221 12.01 -3.54 26.79
CA ILE A 221 11.23 -3.01 27.91
C ILE A 221 11.96 -1.78 28.43
N ILE A 222 11.26 -0.65 28.53
CA ILE A 222 11.82 0.65 28.93
C ILE A 222 10.93 1.29 29.98
N GLU A 223 11.54 1.93 30.98
CA GLU A 223 10.84 2.73 31.98
C GLU A 223 10.11 3.93 31.32
N ARG A 224 8.82 4.07 31.59
CA ARG A 224 7.93 5.08 30.99
C ARG A 224 8.13 6.45 31.61
N ASN A 225 9.09 7.20 31.05
CA ASN A 225 9.47 8.52 31.55
C ASN A 225 9.23 9.67 30.55
N TRP A 226 8.67 9.38 29.37
CA TRP A 226 8.32 10.37 28.36
C TRP A 226 7.23 9.84 27.41
N GLU A 227 6.62 10.73 26.64
CA GLU A 227 5.72 10.38 25.53
C GLU A 227 6.50 10.17 24.23
N TYR A 228 6.11 9.16 23.44
CA TYR A 228 6.75 8.89 22.16
C TYR A 228 6.23 9.81 21.06
N THR A 229 7.11 10.20 20.15
CA THR A 229 6.76 11.03 18.99
C THR A 229 7.29 10.39 17.70
N GLU A 230 6.61 10.65 16.58
CA GLU A 230 7.03 10.15 15.27
C GLU A 230 8.47 10.56 14.94
N LYS A 231 8.86 11.78 15.32
CA LYS A 231 10.21 12.31 15.12
C LYS A 231 11.28 11.45 15.79
N MET A 232 11.04 10.94 17.00
CA MET A 232 12.02 10.11 17.72
C MET A 232 12.32 8.80 16.98
N PHE A 233 11.28 8.18 16.41
CA PHE A 233 11.41 6.96 15.64
C PHE A 233 11.98 7.22 14.25
N GLN A 234 11.63 8.34 13.63
CA GLN A 234 12.23 8.78 12.37
C GLN A 234 13.74 9.08 12.51
N ASP A 235 14.15 9.72 13.61
CA ASP A 235 15.55 9.94 13.94
C ASP A 235 16.29 8.61 14.16
N SER A 236 15.60 7.62 14.73
CA SER A 236 16.15 6.27 14.92
C SER A 236 16.34 5.55 13.58
N CYS A 237 15.36 5.60 12.67
CA CYS A 237 15.51 5.14 11.28
C CYS A 237 16.69 5.83 10.58
N SER A 238 16.82 7.16 10.74
CA SER A 238 17.89 7.93 10.12
C SER A 238 19.27 7.48 10.60
N ARG A 239 19.43 7.18 11.90
CA ARG A 239 20.67 6.61 12.45
C ARG A 239 20.96 5.22 11.90
N ILE A 240 19.94 4.36 11.78
CA ILE A 240 20.10 3.01 11.22
C ILE A 240 20.57 3.08 9.76
N ASN A 241 19.95 3.94 8.94
CA ASN A 241 20.37 4.16 7.55
C ASN A 241 21.81 4.67 7.46
N LEU A 242 22.19 5.63 8.31
CA LEU A 242 23.55 6.16 8.34
C LEU A 242 24.60 5.09 8.70
N LEU A 243 24.32 4.28 9.72
CA LEU A 243 25.25 3.24 10.20
C LEU A 243 25.35 2.04 9.27
N SER A 244 24.22 1.63 8.67
CA SER A 244 24.16 0.49 7.76
C SER A 244 24.66 0.78 6.35
N GLN A 245 24.93 2.06 6.03
CA GLN A 245 25.24 2.53 4.66
C GLN A 245 24.20 2.12 3.62
N THR A 246 22.99 1.77 4.08
CA THR A 246 21.87 1.35 3.25
C THR A 246 20.84 2.46 3.29
N GLN A 247 20.35 2.88 2.12
CA GLN A 247 19.32 3.91 2.02
C GLN A 247 17.93 3.25 2.09
N ASN A 248 16.96 3.99 2.63
CA ASN A 248 15.54 3.60 2.68
C ASN A 248 15.21 2.37 3.54
N ILE A 249 16.03 2.03 4.55
CA ILE A 249 15.60 1.12 5.61
C ILE A 249 14.57 1.84 6.48
N VAL A 250 13.38 1.24 6.56
CA VAL A 250 12.28 1.70 7.40
C VAL A 250 12.03 0.68 8.50
N MET A 251 12.07 1.14 9.73
CA MET A 251 11.65 0.39 10.90
C MET A 251 10.24 0.83 11.31
N LYS A 252 9.45 -0.10 11.82
CA LYS A 252 8.16 0.17 12.47
C LYS A 252 8.21 -0.30 13.92
N TRP A 253 7.53 0.42 14.80
CA TRP A 253 7.50 0.16 16.23
C TRP A 253 6.07 0.01 16.74
N GLY A 254 5.85 -0.96 17.61
CA GLY A 254 4.58 -1.17 18.27
C GLY A 254 4.80 -1.14 19.77
N ILE A 255 3.92 -0.44 20.48
CA ILE A 255 4.13 -0.11 21.88
C ILE A 255 2.95 -0.67 22.69
N TYR A 256 3.25 -1.52 23.66
CA TYR A 256 2.28 -1.97 24.66
C TYR A 256 2.59 -1.30 25.99
N ARG A 257 1.65 -0.48 26.48
CA ARG A 257 1.73 0.15 27.80
C ARG A 257 1.42 -0.90 28.86
N VAL A 258 2.33 -1.10 29.81
CA VAL A 258 2.14 -2.12 30.86
C VAL A 258 1.18 -1.59 31.92
N GLU A 259 -0.11 -1.86 31.72
CA GLU A 259 -1.19 -1.50 32.65
C GLU A 259 -1.58 -2.69 33.55
N ASP A 260 -1.66 -3.89 32.98
CA ASP A 260 -1.93 -5.13 33.72
C ASP A 260 -0.66 -6.00 33.79
N ARG A 261 -0.08 -6.11 34.99
CA ARG A 261 1.12 -6.92 35.25
C ARG A 261 0.84 -8.41 35.37
N ASN A 262 -0.43 -8.85 35.35
CA ASN A 262 -0.77 -10.28 35.34
C ASN A 262 -0.63 -10.90 33.94
N VAL A 263 -0.56 -10.07 32.91
CA VAL A 263 -0.29 -10.50 31.54
C VAL A 263 1.17 -10.94 31.45
N SER A 264 1.44 -12.08 30.81
CA SER A 264 2.82 -12.53 30.60
C SER A 264 3.58 -11.58 29.67
N VAL A 265 4.89 -11.41 29.87
CA VAL A 265 5.71 -10.57 28.97
C VAL A 265 5.63 -11.03 27.52
N GLU A 266 5.52 -12.34 27.29
CA GLU A 266 5.30 -12.91 25.96
C GLU A 266 4.04 -12.33 25.31
N GLN A 267 2.90 -12.36 26.02
CA GLN A 267 1.65 -11.77 25.53
C GLN A 267 1.75 -10.25 25.35
N MET A 268 2.50 -9.55 26.21
CA MET A 268 2.75 -8.10 26.03
C MET A 268 3.53 -7.82 24.74
N CYS A 269 4.53 -8.64 24.43
CA CYS A 269 5.29 -8.55 23.19
C CYS A 269 4.41 -8.87 21.98
N ASP A 270 3.58 -9.90 22.05
CA ASP A 270 2.64 -10.23 20.97
C ASP A 270 1.68 -9.06 20.70
N ARG A 271 1.17 -8.41 21.75
CA ARG A 271 0.33 -7.20 21.63
C ARG A 271 1.08 -6.04 20.99
N ALA A 272 2.31 -5.77 21.40
CA ALA A 272 3.16 -4.77 20.77
C ALA A 272 3.42 -5.10 19.28
N GLN A 273 3.65 -6.36 18.93
CA GLN A 273 3.80 -6.80 17.53
C GLN A 273 2.53 -6.61 16.69
N LEU A 274 1.34 -6.79 17.27
CA LEU A 274 0.08 -6.47 16.58
C LEU A 274 0.01 -4.98 16.21
N ALA A 275 0.47 -4.09 17.09
CA ALA A 275 0.56 -2.67 16.81
C ALA A 275 1.53 -2.38 15.64
N VAL A 276 2.68 -3.06 15.58
CA VAL A 276 3.60 -2.96 14.42
C VAL A 276 2.90 -3.34 13.12
N ARG A 277 2.19 -4.47 13.11
CA ARG A 277 1.50 -4.97 11.90
C ARG A 277 0.45 -3.98 11.39
N SER A 278 -0.25 -3.28 12.29
CA SER A 278 -1.28 -2.30 11.94
C SER A 278 -0.79 -1.09 11.14
N ILE A 279 0.53 -0.83 11.15
CA ILE A 279 1.17 0.33 10.50
C ILE A 279 2.20 -0.06 9.43
N LYS A 280 2.37 -1.36 9.14
CA LYS A 280 3.44 -1.84 8.24
C LYS A 280 3.36 -1.22 6.85
N GLU A 281 2.14 -0.97 6.35
CA GLU A 281 1.86 -0.37 5.04
C GLU A 281 1.65 1.15 5.07
N ARG A 282 1.76 1.80 6.24
CA ARG A 282 1.55 3.25 6.38
C ARG A 282 2.87 4.00 6.26
N TYR A 283 3.03 4.82 5.21
CA TYR A 283 4.29 5.52 4.93
C TYR A 283 4.75 6.48 6.04
N ASN A 284 3.87 7.37 6.51
CA ASN A 284 4.22 8.43 7.47
C ASN A 284 3.99 8.08 8.95
N LYS A 285 3.81 6.80 9.26
CA LYS A 285 3.55 6.34 10.63
C LYS A 285 4.61 5.34 11.04
N TYR A 286 5.50 5.71 11.95
CA TYR A 286 6.60 4.85 12.40
C TYR A 286 6.21 4.05 13.63
N PHE A 287 5.27 4.52 14.45
CA PHE A 287 4.83 3.76 15.61
C PHE A 287 3.31 3.72 15.81
N ALA A 288 2.87 2.73 16.57
CA ALA A 288 1.50 2.62 17.05
C ALA A 288 1.46 2.07 18.48
N TYR A 289 0.52 2.54 19.27
CA TYR A 289 0.17 1.88 20.52
C TYR A 289 -0.74 0.69 20.23
N TYR A 290 -0.60 -0.35 21.03
CA TYR A 290 -1.62 -1.37 21.17
C TYR A 290 -2.78 -0.78 21.97
N ASP A 291 -3.98 -0.94 21.45
CA ASP A 291 -5.24 -0.81 22.19
C ASP A 291 -6.06 -2.09 22.01
N ASP A 292 -7.01 -2.32 22.90
CA ASP A 292 -7.87 -3.52 22.84
C ASP A 292 -8.84 -3.47 21.65
N GLU A 293 -9.09 -2.28 21.09
CA GLU A 293 -9.87 -2.10 19.87
C GLU A 293 -9.16 -2.72 18.66
N LEU A 294 -7.85 -2.49 18.50
CA LEU A 294 -7.01 -3.09 17.46
C LEU A 294 -7.01 -4.61 17.55
N ARG A 295 -6.90 -5.17 18.76
CA ARG A 295 -6.97 -6.63 18.95
C ARG A 295 -8.33 -7.18 18.57
N SER A 296 -9.39 -6.54 19.05
CA SER A 296 -10.76 -6.96 18.76
C SER A 296 -11.04 -6.93 17.27
N LYS A 297 -10.57 -5.89 16.57
CA LYS A 297 -10.67 -5.78 15.11
C LYS A 297 -9.94 -6.92 14.39
N LEU A 298 -8.69 -7.23 14.77
CA LEU A 298 -7.93 -8.29 14.12
C LEU A 298 -8.52 -9.69 14.40
N LEU A 299 -9.06 -9.91 15.59
CA LEU A 299 -9.80 -11.14 15.90
C LEU A 299 -11.06 -11.26 15.03
N GLN A 300 -11.83 -10.18 14.90
CA GLN A 300 -13.00 -10.14 14.04
C GLN A 300 -12.64 -10.41 12.57
N GLU A 301 -11.57 -9.79 12.04
CA GLU A 301 -11.09 -10.04 10.68
C GLU A 301 -10.72 -11.52 10.46
N GLN A 302 -10.05 -12.14 11.44
CA GLN A 302 -9.73 -13.57 11.37
C GLN A 302 -10.98 -14.45 11.43
N GLU A 303 -11.92 -14.18 12.34
CA GLU A 303 -13.18 -14.93 12.41
C GLU A 303 -14.00 -14.83 11.12
N ILE A 304 -13.97 -13.66 10.46
CA ILE A 304 -14.60 -13.46 9.14
C ILE A 304 -13.96 -14.40 8.10
N VAL A 305 -12.63 -14.44 8.05
CA VAL A 305 -11.90 -15.28 7.10
C VAL A 305 -12.12 -16.78 7.40
N ASP A 306 -12.15 -17.17 8.67
CA ASP A 306 -12.35 -18.58 9.06
C ASP A 306 -13.77 -19.08 8.75
N SER A 307 -14.77 -18.19 8.75
CA SER A 307 -16.19 -18.54 8.52
C SER A 307 -16.62 -18.45 7.04
N MET A 308 -15.83 -17.82 6.16
CA MET A 308 -16.25 -17.46 4.79
C MET A 308 -16.71 -18.65 3.92
N GLU A 309 -16.01 -19.78 3.97
CA GLU A 309 -16.33 -20.98 3.18
C GLU A 309 -17.64 -21.63 3.62
N ALA A 310 -17.80 -21.78 4.94
CA ALA A 310 -19.02 -22.34 5.53
C ALA A 310 -20.21 -21.41 5.28
N ALA A 311 -20.02 -20.09 5.38
CA ALA A 311 -21.03 -19.08 5.12
C ALA A 311 -21.55 -19.15 3.68
N LEU A 312 -20.65 -19.29 2.70
CA LEU A 312 -21.02 -19.45 1.29
C LEU A 312 -21.79 -20.75 1.05
N ALA A 313 -21.32 -21.88 1.60
CA ALA A 313 -21.98 -23.18 1.45
C ALA A 313 -23.38 -23.22 2.09
N GLN A 314 -23.57 -22.50 3.20
CA GLN A 314 -24.84 -22.42 3.93
C GLN A 314 -25.78 -21.34 3.37
N GLY A 315 -25.36 -20.56 2.37
CA GLY A 315 -26.19 -19.52 1.76
C GLY A 315 -26.43 -18.32 2.66
N GLN A 316 -25.47 -17.99 3.54
CA GLN A 316 -25.55 -16.83 4.44
C GLN A 316 -25.36 -15.49 3.73
N PHE A 317 -24.84 -15.51 2.50
CA PHE A 317 -24.72 -14.33 1.65
C PHE A 317 -26.02 -14.12 0.86
N GLU A 318 -26.68 -12.99 1.12
CA GLU A 318 -27.97 -12.60 0.56
C GLU A 318 -27.80 -11.39 -0.38
N ILE A 319 -28.60 -11.35 -1.45
CA ILE A 319 -28.61 -10.22 -2.38
C ILE A 319 -29.68 -9.22 -1.97
N TYR A 320 -29.27 -7.98 -1.84
CA TYR A 320 -30.13 -6.82 -1.76
C TYR A 320 -30.07 -6.08 -3.10
N LEU A 321 -31.16 -5.44 -3.49
CA LEU A 321 -31.27 -4.69 -4.73
C LEU A 321 -31.55 -3.23 -4.39
N GLN A 322 -30.77 -2.32 -4.98
CA GLN A 322 -31.03 -0.88 -4.90
C GLN A 322 -31.54 -0.38 -6.26
N PRO A 323 -32.72 0.26 -6.33
CA PRO A 323 -33.26 0.74 -7.60
C PRO A 323 -32.49 1.94 -8.16
N LYS A 324 -32.30 1.94 -9.48
CA LYS A 324 -31.82 3.07 -10.29
C LYS A 324 -33.01 3.75 -10.95
N TYR A 325 -33.06 5.09 -10.93
CA TYR A 325 -34.15 5.87 -11.52
C TYR A 325 -33.64 6.78 -12.62
N ARG A 326 -34.37 6.84 -13.73
CA ARG A 326 -34.12 7.77 -14.83
C ARG A 326 -34.84 9.10 -14.56
N LEU A 327 -34.11 10.21 -14.61
CA LEU A 327 -34.65 11.54 -14.27
C LEU A 327 -35.61 12.10 -15.33
N LYS A 328 -35.50 11.67 -16.59
CA LYS A 328 -36.33 12.18 -17.69
C LYS A 328 -37.83 11.91 -17.48
N ASP A 329 -38.17 10.77 -16.92
CA ASP A 329 -39.55 10.30 -16.76
C ASP A 329 -39.84 9.72 -15.36
N ASP A 330 -38.90 9.89 -14.42
CA ASP A 330 -38.97 9.40 -13.03
C ASP A 330 -39.25 7.89 -12.94
N ARG A 331 -38.76 7.12 -13.93
CA ARG A 331 -38.99 5.68 -14.00
C ARG A 331 -37.81 4.88 -13.48
N MET A 332 -38.12 3.74 -12.87
CA MET A 332 -37.09 2.76 -12.53
C MET A 332 -36.45 2.22 -13.81
N SER A 333 -35.12 2.39 -13.93
CA SER A 333 -34.34 2.03 -15.11
C SER A 333 -33.53 0.76 -14.93
N GLY A 334 -33.29 0.33 -13.70
CA GLY A 334 -32.51 -0.85 -13.36
C GLY A 334 -32.36 -1.03 -11.85
N ALA A 335 -31.46 -1.92 -11.44
CA ALA A 335 -31.07 -2.08 -10.05
C ALA A 335 -29.59 -2.42 -9.91
N GLU A 336 -29.00 -2.08 -8.79
CA GLU A 336 -27.69 -2.59 -8.38
C GLU A 336 -27.85 -3.76 -7.40
N ALA A 337 -27.13 -4.85 -7.64
CA ALA A 337 -27.07 -5.99 -6.74
C ALA A 337 -25.94 -5.80 -5.71
N LEU A 338 -26.37 -5.64 -4.46
CA LEU A 338 -25.51 -5.41 -3.32
C LEU A 338 -25.54 -6.62 -2.39
N ILE A 339 -24.39 -7.26 -2.22
CA ILE A 339 -24.28 -8.40 -1.32
C ILE A 339 -24.43 -7.97 0.14
N ARG A 340 -25.03 -8.81 0.97
CA ARG A 340 -25.07 -8.67 2.42
C ARG A 340 -24.77 -10.02 3.04
N TRP A 341 -24.10 -10.01 4.19
CA TRP A 341 -23.81 -11.25 4.90
C TRP A 341 -24.68 -11.33 6.16
N ASN A 342 -25.63 -12.25 6.15
CA ASN A 342 -26.50 -12.52 7.28
C ASN A 342 -25.88 -13.62 8.15
N HIS A 343 -24.96 -13.25 9.04
CA HIS A 343 -24.28 -14.21 9.89
C HIS A 343 -25.17 -14.60 11.09
N PRO A 344 -25.27 -15.89 11.45
CA PRO A 344 -26.14 -16.35 12.56
C PRO A 344 -25.87 -15.67 13.90
N GLU A 345 -24.61 -15.33 14.17
CA GLU A 345 -24.20 -14.71 15.44
C GLU A 345 -24.04 -13.19 15.36
N TRP A 346 -23.62 -12.66 14.21
CA TRP A 346 -23.32 -11.23 14.05
C TRP A 346 -24.47 -10.44 13.42
N GLY A 347 -25.50 -11.13 12.93
CA GLY A 347 -26.57 -10.51 12.15
C GLY A 347 -26.07 -9.99 10.79
N LEU A 348 -26.71 -8.94 10.30
CA LEU A 348 -26.46 -8.37 8.98
C LEU A 348 -25.15 -7.55 8.95
N GLN A 349 -24.16 -8.02 8.19
CA GLN A 349 -22.86 -7.39 8.02
C GLN A 349 -22.74 -6.64 6.69
N SER A 350 -22.06 -5.48 6.75
CA SER A 350 -21.80 -4.63 5.59
C SER A 350 -20.65 -5.18 4.72
N PRO A 351 -20.74 -5.10 3.38
CA PRO A 351 -19.64 -5.45 2.47
C PRO A 351 -18.31 -4.80 2.82
N ALA A 352 -18.32 -3.54 3.28
CA ALA A 352 -17.11 -2.81 3.65
C ALA A 352 -16.29 -3.49 4.76
N VAL A 353 -16.89 -4.40 5.54
CA VAL A 353 -16.22 -5.15 6.61
C VAL A 353 -15.49 -6.39 6.07
N PHE A 354 -16.06 -7.09 5.08
CA PHE A 354 -15.55 -8.40 4.64
C PHE A 354 -14.98 -8.43 3.22
N ILE A 355 -15.45 -7.57 2.30
CA ILE A 355 -14.95 -7.53 0.91
C ILE A 355 -13.44 -7.27 0.87
N PRO A 356 -12.86 -6.27 1.60
CA PRO A 356 -11.42 -6.05 1.57
C PRO A 356 -10.60 -7.26 2.06
N LEU A 357 -11.15 -8.07 2.96
CA LEU A 357 -10.51 -9.28 3.45
C LEU A 357 -10.52 -10.38 2.38
N PHE A 358 -11.65 -10.52 1.68
CA PHE A 358 -11.83 -11.50 0.62
C PHE A 358 -11.05 -11.15 -0.65
N GLU A 359 -10.81 -9.87 -0.92
CA GLU A 359 -9.90 -9.43 -1.97
C GLU A 359 -8.45 -9.82 -1.66
N ARG A 360 -7.99 -9.59 -0.42
CA ARG A 360 -6.61 -9.90 -0.01
C ARG A 360 -6.28 -11.38 -0.04
N ASN A 361 -7.24 -12.26 0.25
CA ASN A 361 -7.04 -13.71 0.25
C ASN A 361 -7.50 -14.40 -1.06
N GLY A 362 -8.10 -13.65 -2.00
CA GLY A 362 -8.59 -14.14 -3.29
C GLY A 362 -9.97 -14.81 -3.27
N PHE A 363 -10.64 -14.90 -2.12
CA PHE A 363 -11.99 -15.47 -1.99
C PHE A 363 -13.06 -14.66 -2.73
N ILE A 364 -12.80 -13.37 -3.00
CA ILE A 364 -13.74 -12.48 -3.69
C ILE A 364 -14.25 -13.06 -5.01
N THR A 365 -13.39 -13.69 -5.80
CA THR A 365 -13.76 -14.31 -7.09
C THR A 365 -14.85 -15.39 -6.96
N ARG A 366 -14.84 -16.15 -5.86
CA ARG A 366 -15.85 -17.18 -5.58
C ARG A 366 -17.15 -16.56 -5.09
N LEU A 367 -17.06 -15.48 -4.31
CA LEU A 367 -18.22 -14.74 -3.86
C LEU A 367 -18.92 -14.06 -5.05
N ASP A 368 -18.16 -13.43 -5.95
CA ASP A 368 -18.68 -12.76 -7.14
C ASP A 368 -19.42 -13.76 -8.05
N GLN A 369 -18.81 -14.93 -8.33
CA GLN A 369 -19.50 -16.00 -9.08
C GLN A 369 -20.80 -16.47 -8.44
N TYR A 370 -20.83 -16.57 -7.10
CA TYR A 370 -22.05 -16.89 -6.36
C TYR A 370 -23.10 -15.78 -6.51
N VAL A 371 -22.71 -14.51 -6.41
CA VAL A 371 -23.59 -13.35 -6.60
C VAL A 371 -24.14 -13.34 -8.02
N TRP A 372 -23.31 -13.49 -9.05
CA TRP A 372 -23.74 -13.51 -10.45
C TRP A 372 -24.75 -14.62 -10.72
N ASP A 373 -24.50 -15.85 -10.23
CA ASP A 373 -25.44 -16.97 -10.39
C ASP A 373 -26.80 -16.68 -9.76
N LYS A 374 -26.81 -16.11 -8.54
CA LYS A 374 -28.03 -15.77 -7.82
C LYS A 374 -28.79 -14.61 -8.45
N VAL A 375 -28.10 -13.57 -8.92
CA VAL A 375 -28.72 -12.45 -9.67
C VAL A 375 -29.35 -12.96 -10.96
N CYS A 376 -28.64 -13.78 -11.73
CA CYS A 376 -29.19 -14.38 -12.95
C CYS A 376 -30.43 -15.26 -12.66
N ALA A 377 -30.42 -16.00 -11.54
CA ALA A 377 -31.59 -16.78 -11.12
C ALA A 377 -32.80 -15.89 -10.79
N VAL A 378 -32.58 -14.76 -10.11
CA VAL A 378 -33.63 -13.76 -9.80
C VAL A 378 -34.20 -13.17 -11.09
N MET A 379 -33.34 -12.72 -12.01
CA MET A 379 -33.77 -12.16 -13.30
C MET A 379 -34.55 -13.17 -14.15
N GLN A 380 -34.13 -14.45 -14.15
CA GLN A 380 -34.87 -15.51 -14.82
C GLN A 380 -36.26 -15.72 -14.20
N SER A 381 -36.36 -15.64 -12.87
CA SER A 381 -37.64 -15.73 -12.15
C SER A 381 -38.59 -14.61 -12.60
N TRP A 382 -38.10 -13.38 -12.72
CA TRP A 382 -38.87 -12.24 -13.24
C TRP A 382 -39.37 -12.51 -14.66
N LYS A 383 -38.52 -13.02 -15.54
CA LYS A 383 -38.88 -13.40 -16.91
C LYS A 383 -40.00 -14.46 -16.95
N LYS A 384 -39.91 -15.48 -16.10
CA LYS A 384 -40.93 -16.56 -16.02
C LYS A 384 -42.26 -16.07 -15.47
N ARG A 385 -42.24 -15.10 -14.56
CA ARG A 385 -43.44 -14.49 -13.95
C ARG A 385 -44.08 -13.39 -14.81
N GLY A 386 -43.41 -12.97 -15.89
CA GLY A 386 -43.87 -11.87 -16.74
C GLY A 386 -43.71 -10.49 -16.07
N LEU A 387 -42.80 -10.38 -15.10
CA LEU A 387 -42.44 -9.10 -14.48
C LEU A 387 -41.58 -8.25 -15.43
N PRO A 388 -41.52 -6.92 -15.21
CA PRO A 388 -40.65 -6.03 -15.98
C PRO A 388 -39.21 -6.56 -16.07
N GLN A 389 -38.67 -6.58 -17.29
CA GLN A 389 -37.29 -6.99 -17.56
C GLN A 389 -36.36 -5.80 -17.33
N LEU A 390 -35.96 -5.56 -16.07
CA LEU A 390 -35.00 -4.51 -15.73
C LEU A 390 -33.56 -5.06 -15.74
N PRO A 391 -32.58 -4.27 -16.23
CA PRO A 391 -31.18 -4.62 -16.08
C PRO A 391 -30.76 -4.59 -14.61
N VAL A 392 -29.85 -5.49 -14.26
CA VAL A 392 -29.25 -5.55 -12.92
C VAL A 392 -27.74 -5.43 -13.04
N SER A 393 -27.16 -4.47 -12.32
CA SER A 393 -25.71 -4.29 -12.22
C SER A 393 -25.13 -5.19 -11.14
N VAL A 394 -24.01 -5.83 -11.46
CA VAL A 394 -23.23 -6.66 -10.54
C VAL A 394 -21.79 -6.18 -10.52
N ASN A 395 -21.21 -6.17 -9.33
CA ASN A 395 -19.81 -5.85 -9.15
C ASN A 395 -18.91 -6.95 -9.75
N VAL A 396 -17.79 -6.53 -10.35
CA VAL A 396 -16.72 -7.38 -10.84
C VAL A 396 -15.42 -6.95 -10.17
N SER A 397 -14.91 -7.79 -9.27
CA SER A 397 -13.69 -7.48 -8.54
C SER A 397 -12.47 -7.36 -9.45
N ARG A 398 -11.44 -6.66 -8.96
CA ARG A 398 -10.14 -6.55 -9.65
C ARG A 398 -9.52 -7.91 -9.94
N ALA A 399 -9.69 -8.87 -9.02
CA ALA A 399 -9.18 -10.23 -9.18
C ALA A 399 -9.87 -10.97 -10.32
N ASP A 400 -11.16 -10.74 -10.55
CA ASP A 400 -11.91 -11.34 -11.64
C ASP A 400 -11.53 -10.78 -13.01
N ILE A 401 -11.25 -9.48 -13.12
CA ILE A 401 -10.79 -8.85 -14.37
C ILE A 401 -9.49 -9.48 -14.90
N TYR A 402 -8.62 -9.91 -13.99
CA TYR A 402 -7.36 -10.56 -14.34
C TYR A 402 -7.49 -12.07 -14.56
N ASN A 403 -8.67 -12.64 -14.36
CA ASN A 403 -8.94 -14.04 -14.63
C ASN A 403 -9.23 -14.25 -16.13
N ALA A 404 -8.43 -15.10 -16.77
CA ALA A 404 -8.57 -15.40 -18.19
C ALA A 404 -9.92 -16.04 -18.57
N ASP A 405 -10.60 -16.69 -17.62
CA ASP A 405 -11.86 -17.40 -17.86
C ASP A 405 -13.12 -16.56 -17.57
N LEU A 406 -12.98 -15.29 -17.17
CA LEU A 406 -14.10 -14.42 -16.75
C LEU A 406 -15.25 -14.41 -17.78
N THR A 407 -14.92 -14.17 -19.04
CA THR A 407 -15.92 -14.06 -20.12
C THR A 407 -16.64 -15.39 -20.36
N ALA A 408 -15.92 -16.51 -20.28
CA ALA A 408 -16.51 -17.84 -20.41
C ALA A 408 -17.46 -18.16 -19.25
N VAL A 409 -17.10 -17.77 -18.03
CA VAL A 409 -17.96 -17.95 -16.83
C VAL A 409 -19.25 -17.16 -16.97
N LEU A 410 -19.17 -15.86 -17.28
CA LEU A 410 -20.35 -14.99 -17.42
C LEU A 410 -21.27 -15.47 -18.55
N MET A 411 -20.71 -15.82 -19.71
CA MET A 411 -21.50 -16.35 -20.83
C MET A 411 -22.15 -17.69 -20.48
N GLY A 412 -21.46 -18.57 -19.75
CA GLY A 412 -22.02 -19.82 -19.24
C GLY A 412 -23.22 -19.60 -18.32
N LEU A 413 -23.16 -18.59 -17.44
CA LEU A 413 -24.29 -18.20 -16.58
C LEU A 413 -25.47 -17.66 -17.38
N LEU A 414 -25.24 -16.74 -18.32
CA LEU A 414 -26.31 -16.20 -19.16
C LEU A 414 -26.98 -17.29 -20.01
N GLN A 415 -26.21 -18.25 -20.54
CA GLN A 415 -26.74 -19.39 -21.27
C GLN A 415 -27.59 -20.30 -20.37
N LYS A 416 -27.09 -20.62 -19.16
CA LYS A 416 -27.80 -21.42 -18.15
C LYS A 416 -29.17 -20.80 -17.80
N TYR A 417 -29.24 -19.47 -17.68
CA TYR A 417 -30.46 -18.77 -17.31
C TYR A 417 -31.29 -18.23 -18.49
N SER A 418 -30.78 -18.35 -19.73
CA SER A 418 -31.42 -17.83 -20.94
C SER A 418 -31.69 -16.31 -20.88
N LEU A 419 -30.66 -15.58 -20.46
CA LEU A 419 -30.63 -14.12 -20.33
C LEU A 419 -29.80 -13.49 -21.46
N SER A 420 -30.04 -12.20 -21.72
CA SER A 420 -29.26 -11.42 -22.69
C SER A 420 -28.06 -10.77 -22.00
N PRO A 421 -26.88 -10.68 -22.63
CA PRO A 421 -25.73 -9.92 -22.10
C PRO A 421 -26.10 -8.49 -21.69
N ALA A 422 -26.91 -7.80 -22.49
CA ALA A 422 -27.37 -6.44 -22.20
C ALA A 422 -28.29 -6.30 -20.97
N SER A 423 -28.70 -7.42 -20.34
CA SER A 423 -29.52 -7.39 -19.12
C SER A 423 -28.70 -7.46 -17.84
N LEU A 424 -27.46 -7.95 -17.91
CA LEU A 424 -26.55 -8.01 -16.76
C LEU A 424 -25.47 -6.96 -16.96
N HIS A 425 -25.55 -5.86 -16.22
CA HIS A 425 -24.56 -4.80 -16.28
C HIS A 425 -23.38 -5.15 -15.37
N LEU A 426 -22.16 -4.82 -15.80
CA LEU A 426 -20.93 -5.16 -15.08
C LEU A 426 -20.30 -3.88 -14.52
N GLU A 427 -20.23 -3.77 -13.20
CA GLU A 427 -19.62 -2.64 -12.50
C GLU A 427 -18.16 -2.93 -12.19
N ILE A 428 -17.28 -2.03 -12.59
CA ILE A 428 -15.83 -2.13 -12.39
C ILE A 428 -15.33 -0.85 -11.74
N THR A 429 -14.60 -0.98 -10.64
CA THR A 429 -14.03 0.19 -9.94
C THR A 429 -12.92 0.86 -10.75
N GLU A 430 -12.80 2.19 -10.62
CA GLU A 430 -11.72 2.98 -11.23
C GLU A 430 -10.31 2.43 -10.89
N SER A 431 -10.11 1.96 -9.65
CA SER A 431 -8.82 1.48 -9.15
C SER A 431 -8.28 0.27 -9.92
N ALA A 432 -9.15 -0.50 -10.58
CA ALA A 432 -8.79 -1.65 -11.41
C ALA A 432 -7.86 -1.27 -12.58
N TYR A 433 -7.86 0.00 -13.00
CA TYR A 433 -7.01 0.48 -14.09
C TYR A 433 -5.53 0.58 -13.74
N THR A 434 -5.20 0.88 -12.48
CA THR A 434 -3.88 1.39 -12.10
C THR A 434 -2.71 0.40 -12.21
N GLU A 435 -2.97 -0.90 -12.07
CA GLU A 435 -1.90 -1.93 -12.07
C GLU A 435 -1.53 -2.42 -13.47
N ASN A 436 -2.52 -2.78 -14.28
CA ASN A 436 -2.30 -3.28 -15.64
C ASN A 436 -3.38 -2.78 -16.62
N PRO A 437 -3.22 -1.53 -17.11
CA PRO A 437 -4.18 -0.88 -18.01
C PRO A 437 -4.50 -1.69 -19.28
N ARG A 438 -3.50 -2.36 -19.87
CA ARG A 438 -3.70 -3.08 -21.13
C ARG A 438 -4.66 -4.25 -20.97
N GLN A 439 -4.46 -5.05 -19.92
CA GLN A 439 -5.27 -6.24 -19.70
C GLN A 439 -6.73 -5.88 -19.37
N ILE A 440 -6.96 -4.85 -18.55
CA ILE A 440 -8.33 -4.41 -18.26
C ILE A 440 -9.02 -3.86 -19.51
N ILE A 441 -8.35 -3.06 -20.33
CA ILE A 441 -8.90 -2.54 -21.59
C ILE A 441 -9.27 -3.70 -22.52
N GLU A 442 -8.40 -4.70 -22.67
CA GLU A 442 -8.65 -5.89 -23.49
C GLU A 442 -9.86 -6.69 -22.97
N THR A 443 -9.91 -6.98 -21.67
CA THR A 443 -11.02 -7.74 -21.06
C THR A 443 -12.34 -6.99 -21.20
N VAL A 444 -12.37 -5.69 -20.90
CA VAL A 444 -13.59 -4.87 -20.96
C VAL A 444 -14.06 -4.69 -22.41
N SER A 445 -13.14 -4.48 -23.36
CA SER A 445 -13.49 -4.45 -24.79
C SER A 445 -14.18 -5.73 -25.21
N HIS A 446 -13.63 -6.88 -24.81
CA HIS A 446 -14.18 -8.18 -25.16
C HIS A 446 -15.56 -8.41 -24.53
N LEU A 447 -15.77 -7.98 -23.29
CA LEU A 447 -17.10 -8.03 -22.64
C LEU A 447 -18.14 -7.19 -23.40
N ARG A 448 -17.77 -5.99 -23.85
CA ARG A 448 -18.68 -5.15 -24.66
C ARG A 448 -18.97 -5.74 -26.04
N GLU A 449 -17.98 -6.34 -26.69
CA GLU A 449 -18.18 -7.07 -27.96
C GLU A 449 -19.18 -8.22 -27.81
N LEU A 450 -19.20 -8.89 -26.65
CA LEU A 450 -20.19 -9.92 -26.32
C LEU A 450 -21.58 -9.35 -25.99
N GLY A 451 -21.71 -8.02 -25.85
CA GLY A 451 -22.97 -7.30 -25.65
C GLY A 451 -23.28 -6.96 -24.19
N PHE A 452 -22.32 -7.09 -23.27
CA PHE A 452 -22.47 -6.59 -21.91
C PHE A 452 -22.41 -5.06 -21.88
N VAL A 453 -23.18 -4.46 -20.97
CA VAL A 453 -23.04 -3.04 -20.62
C VAL A 453 -22.06 -2.95 -19.47
N VAL A 454 -21.02 -2.14 -19.62
CA VAL A 454 -19.98 -1.97 -18.58
C VAL A 454 -20.11 -0.59 -17.96
N GLU A 455 -20.18 -0.57 -16.63
CA GLU A 455 -20.33 0.63 -15.81
C GLU A 455 -19.03 0.85 -15.02
N MET A 456 -18.46 2.05 -15.09
CA MET A 456 -17.33 2.44 -14.25
C MET A 456 -17.84 2.96 -12.91
N ASP A 457 -17.47 2.28 -11.83
CA ASP A 457 -17.93 2.57 -10.47
C ASP A 457 -16.94 3.43 -9.67
N ASP A 458 -17.46 4.13 -8.66
CA ASP A 458 -16.72 5.00 -7.73
C ASP A 458 -15.86 6.09 -8.42
N PHE A 459 -16.27 6.59 -9.59
CA PHE A 459 -15.47 7.55 -10.34
C PHE A 459 -15.25 8.85 -9.55
N GLY A 460 -13.97 9.25 -9.43
CA GLY A 460 -13.56 10.47 -8.75
C GLY A 460 -13.35 10.34 -7.24
N SER A 461 -13.47 9.13 -6.69
CA SER A 461 -13.04 8.81 -5.32
C SER A 461 -11.51 8.63 -5.19
N GLY A 462 -10.81 8.39 -6.32
CA GLY A 462 -9.38 8.14 -6.43
C GLY A 462 -8.63 9.11 -7.35
N TYR A 463 -7.47 8.69 -7.86
CA TYR A 463 -6.67 9.46 -8.83
C TYR A 463 -7.19 9.23 -10.26
N SER A 464 -8.31 9.87 -10.59
CA SER A 464 -8.91 9.73 -11.92
C SER A 464 -8.06 10.47 -12.96
N SER A 465 -7.61 9.75 -13.98
CA SER A 465 -6.96 10.36 -15.13
C SER A 465 -7.98 10.50 -16.26
N LEU A 466 -8.13 11.69 -16.83
CA LEU A 466 -8.94 11.89 -18.03
C LEU A 466 -8.49 10.99 -19.19
N HIS A 467 -7.20 10.66 -19.22
CA HIS A 467 -6.64 9.71 -20.17
C HIS A 467 -7.17 8.28 -19.95
N MET A 468 -7.33 7.85 -18.70
CA MET A 468 -7.97 6.56 -18.38
C MET A 468 -9.40 6.52 -18.93
N LEU A 469 -10.19 7.55 -18.64
CA LEU A 469 -11.59 7.60 -19.07
C LEU A 469 -11.70 7.54 -20.60
N HIS A 470 -10.73 8.12 -21.32
CA HIS A 470 -10.68 8.10 -22.79
C HIS A 470 -10.33 6.72 -23.36
N GLU A 471 -9.38 6.00 -22.74
CA GLU A 471 -8.97 4.68 -23.22
C GLU A 471 -9.91 3.56 -22.77
N MET A 472 -10.58 3.73 -21.63
CA MET A 472 -11.46 2.72 -21.05
C MET A 472 -12.76 2.59 -21.84
N PRO A 473 -13.04 1.42 -22.43
CA PRO A 473 -14.23 1.22 -23.23
C PRO A 473 -15.39 0.91 -22.30
N VAL A 474 -15.96 1.92 -21.63
CA VAL A 474 -17.16 1.77 -20.77
C VAL A 474 -18.38 2.40 -21.43
N ASP A 475 -19.57 2.07 -20.93
CA ASP A 475 -20.86 2.59 -21.43
C ASP A 475 -21.48 3.61 -20.47
N VAL A 476 -21.24 3.41 -19.17
CA VAL A 476 -21.83 4.21 -18.09
C VAL A 476 -20.76 4.65 -17.11
N LEU A 477 -20.84 5.89 -16.65
CA LEU A 477 -20.02 6.45 -15.59
C LEU A 477 -20.88 6.64 -14.34
N LYS A 478 -20.51 5.98 -13.23
CA LYS A 478 -21.16 6.14 -11.92
C LYS A 478 -20.37 7.15 -11.09
N LEU A 479 -21.01 8.25 -10.70
CA LEU A 479 -20.38 9.30 -9.89
C LEU A 479 -20.54 8.98 -8.40
N ASP A 480 -19.40 8.92 -7.70
CA ASP A 480 -19.33 8.62 -6.26
C ASP A 480 -20.11 9.64 -5.42
N MET A 481 -20.70 9.16 -4.32
CA MET A 481 -21.51 9.96 -3.40
C MET A 481 -20.83 11.22 -2.87
N LYS A 482 -19.49 11.26 -2.78
CA LYS A 482 -18.71 12.41 -2.29
C LYS A 482 -18.90 13.65 -3.16
N PHE A 483 -19.18 13.50 -4.45
CA PHE A 483 -19.51 14.64 -5.32
C PHE A 483 -20.84 15.28 -4.91
N ILE A 484 -21.80 14.48 -4.45
CA ILE A 484 -23.17 14.90 -4.11
C ILE A 484 -23.29 15.32 -2.64
N GLN A 485 -22.59 14.65 -1.72
CA GLN A 485 -22.64 14.87 -0.27
C GLN A 485 -21.74 16.01 0.23
N SER A 486 -20.95 16.65 -0.65
CA SER A 486 -20.04 17.73 -0.25
C SER A 486 -20.79 19.01 0.17
N GLU A 487 -21.08 19.14 1.47
CA GLU A 487 -21.59 20.38 2.08
C GLU A 487 -20.47 21.27 2.64
N PRO A 488 -20.58 22.61 2.52
CA PRO A 488 -21.67 23.33 1.87
C PRO A 488 -21.55 23.31 0.35
N VAL A 489 -22.69 23.42 -0.33
CA VAL A 489 -22.78 23.60 -1.78
C VAL A 489 -22.05 24.88 -2.16
N THR A 490 -20.81 24.74 -2.60
CA THR A 490 -20.07 25.85 -3.20
C THR A 490 -20.41 25.92 -4.68
N PRO A 491 -20.43 27.13 -5.29
CA PRO A 491 -20.55 27.26 -6.73
C PRO A 491 -19.52 26.42 -7.49
N VAL A 492 -18.32 26.25 -6.90
CA VAL A 492 -17.23 25.43 -7.45
C VAL A 492 -17.62 23.95 -7.56
N ASN A 493 -18.21 23.35 -6.53
CA ASN A 493 -18.61 21.94 -6.56
C ASN A 493 -19.70 21.68 -7.61
N GLN A 494 -20.62 22.64 -7.81
CA GLN A 494 -21.66 22.54 -8.84
C GLN A 494 -21.06 22.59 -10.25
N GLU A 495 -20.13 23.50 -10.50
CA GLU A 495 -19.45 23.58 -11.81
C GLU A 495 -18.58 22.35 -12.09
N ILE A 496 -17.93 21.77 -11.07
CA ILE A 496 -17.18 20.51 -11.22
C ILE A 496 -18.12 19.37 -11.65
N MET A 497 -19.26 19.19 -10.98
CA MET A 497 -20.22 18.16 -11.38
C MET A 497 -20.74 18.38 -12.80
N ARG A 498 -21.07 19.63 -13.15
CA ARG A 498 -21.51 19.99 -14.51
C ARG A 498 -20.44 19.71 -15.56
N PHE A 499 -19.18 20.03 -15.26
CA PHE A 499 -18.06 19.73 -16.13
C PHE A 499 -17.89 18.22 -16.34
N ILE A 500 -17.94 17.42 -15.27
CA ILE A 500 -17.78 15.95 -15.35
C ILE A 500 -18.91 15.32 -16.17
N ILE A 501 -20.17 15.72 -15.92
CA ILE A 501 -21.33 15.21 -16.67
C ILE A 501 -21.21 15.56 -18.15
N ASN A 502 -20.89 16.82 -18.48
CA ASN A 502 -20.70 17.24 -19.86
C ASN A 502 -19.54 16.50 -20.54
N LEU A 503 -18.44 16.25 -19.82
CA LEU A 503 -17.32 15.47 -20.32
C LEU A 503 -17.75 14.03 -20.63
N ALA A 504 -18.49 13.39 -19.73
CA ALA A 504 -19.02 12.05 -19.97
C ALA A 504 -19.89 12.02 -21.23
N HIS A 505 -20.74 13.03 -21.44
CA HIS A 505 -21.56 13.17 -22.65
C HIS A 505 -20.74 13.36 -23.92
N LEU A 506 -19.66 14.16 -23.89
CA LEU A 506 -18.73 14.30 -25.02
C LEU A 506 -18.09 12.96 -25.41
N MET A 507 -17.92 12.08 -24.44
CA MET A 507 -17.38 10.73 -24.60
C MET A 507 -18.46 9.70 -24.91
N SER A 508 -19.71 10.12 -25.11
CA SER A 508 -20.89 9.27 -25.34
C SER A 508 -21.16 8.28 -24.20
N LEU A 509 -20.78 8.63 -22.97
CA LEU A 509 -21.06 7.86 -21.75
C LEU A 509 -22.36 8.35 -21.12
N SER A 510 -23.18 7.43 -20.63
CA SER A 510 -24.33 7.77 -19.77
C SER A 510 -23.86 7.98 -18.34
N VAL A 511 -24.52 8.86 -17.57
CA VAL A 511 -24.13 9.12 -16.17
C VAL A 511 -25.18 8.60 -15.20
N VAL A 512 -24.70 7.92 -14.15
CA VAL A 512 -25.48 7.56 -12.96
C VAL A 512 -24.89 8.29 -11.76
N ALA A 513 -25.66 9.12 -11.07
CA ALA A 513 -25.20 9.79 -9.86
C ALA A 513 -25.64 9.04 -8.60
N GLU A 514 -24.70 8.71 -7.73
CA GLU A 514 -24.94 7.90 -6.53
C GLU A 514 -25.02 8.68 -5.23
N GLY A 515 -25.77 8.18 -4.26
CA GLY A 515 -25.88 8.81 -2.94
C GLY A 515 -26.79 10.02 -2.90
N VAL A 516 -27.80 10.08 -3.77
CA VAL A 516 -28.86 11.11 -3.71
C VAL A 516 -29.76 10.86 -2.51
N GLU A 517 -29.82 11.83 -1.59
CA GLU A 517 -30.57 11.73 -0.33
C GLU A 517 -31.70 12.76 -0.22
N THR A 518 -31.60 13.89 -0.93
CA THR A 518 -32.57 14.99 -0.84
C THR A 518 -33.17 15.35 -2.20
N GLY A 519 -34.37 15.95 -2.17
CA GLY A 519 -35.02 16.45 -3.39
C GLY A 519 -34.24 17.61 -4.05
N GLU A 520 -33.52 18.41 -3.27
CA GLU A 520 -32.68 19.49 -3.80
C GLU A 520 -31.49 18.96 -4.60
N GLN A 521 -30.88 17.84 -4.16
CA GLN A 521 -29.83 17.15 -4.93
C GLN A 521 -30.39 16.58 -6.23
N LEU A 522 -31.59 16.01 -6.18
CA LEU A 522 -32.27 15.44 -7.35
C LEU A 522 -32.53 16.49 -8.43
N GLU A 523 -33.16 17.61 -8.07
CA GLU A 523 -33.48 18.68 -9.02
C GLU A 523 -32.21 19.29 -9.63
N ARG A 524 -31.15 19.45 -8.82
CA ARG A 524 -29.86 19.91 -9.32
C ARG A 524 -29.26 18.97 -10.37
N LEU A 525 -29.29 17.67 -10.12
CA LEU A 525 -28.80 16.68 -11.10
C LEU A 525 -29.65 16.68 -12.37
N ARG A 526 -30.96 16.92 -12.24
CA ARG A 526 -31.87 17.09 -13.38
C ARG A 526 -31.52 18.33 -14.20
N GLU A 527 -31.24 19.46 -13.56
CA GLU A 527 -30.83 20.71 -14.22
C GLU A 527 -29.48 20.59 -14.95
N ILE A 528 -28.54 19.84 -14.39
CA ILE A 528 -27.22 19.60 -14.99
C ILE A 528 -27.30 18.62 -16.18
N GLY A 529 -28.39 17.85 -16.29
CA GLY A 529 -28.60 16.92 -17.40
C GLY A 529 -28.15 15.49 -17.10
N CYS A 530 -28.08 15.08 -15.82
CA CYS A 530 -27.81 13.69 -15.44
C CYS A 530 -28.96 12.77 -15.89
N GLU A 531 -28.65 11.59 -16.44
CA GLU A 531 -29.66 10.67 -16.95
C GLU A 531 -30.32 9.84 -15.84
N CYS A 532 -29.49 9.29 -14.95
CA CYS A 532 -29.90 8.32 -13.95
C CYS A 532 -29.35 8.67 -12.57
N VAL A 533 -30.10 8.29 -11.54
CA VAL A 533 -29.75 8.52 -10.14
C VAL A 533 -30.02 7.29 -9.30
N GLN A 534 -29.22 7.14 -8.26
CA GLN A 534 -29.35 6.10 -7.24
C GLN A 534 -29.10 6.71 -5.87
N GLY A 535 -29.94 6.39 -4.88
CA GLY A 535 -29.75 6.90 -3.53
C GLY A 535 -30.95 6.73 -2.62
N TYR A 536 -30.74 7.06 -1.34
CA TYR A 536 -31.72 6.85 -0.28
C TYR A 536 -32.94 7.77 -0.37
N TYR A 537 -32.89 8.82 -1.20
CA TYR A 537 -34.06 9.63 -1.52
C TYR A 537 -35.21 8.74 -2.05
N PHE A 538 -34.88 7.77 -2.90
CA PHE A 538 -35.87 6.84 -3.46
C PHE A 538 -36.01 5.60 -2.60
N SER A 539 -34.92 4.86 -2.41
CA SER A 539 -34.92 3.64 -1.63
C SER A 539 -33.51 3.27 -1.17
N LYS A 540 -33.45 2.67 0.02
CA LYS A 540 -32.25 1.95 0.46
C LYS A 540 -32.14 0.64 -0.32
N PRO A 541 -30.98 -0.04 -0.28
CA PRO A 541 -30.89 -1.43 -0.71
C PRO A 541 -31.93 -2.27 0.07
N VAL A 542 -32.80 -2.97 -0.66
CA VAL A 542 -33.91 -3.76 -0.10
C VAL A 542 -33.80 -5.22 -0.51
N GLN A 543 -34.50 -6.11 0.18
CA GLN A 543 -34.52 -7.52 -0.22
C GLN A 543 -35.23 -7.70 -1.57
N VAL A 544 -34.89 -8.78 -2.30
CA VAL A 544 -35.48 -9.07 -3.62
C VAL A 544 -37.01 -9.02 -3.62
N LYS A 545 -37.67 -9.54 -2.57
CA LYS A 545 -39.14 -9.52 -2.47
C LYS A 545 -39.70 -8.10 -2.34
N GLU A 546 -39.03 -7.24 -1.58
CA GLU A 546 -39.42 -5.84 -1.40
C GLU A 546 -39.17 -5.04 -2.66
N PHE A 547 -38.06 -5.32 -3.35
CA PHE A 547 -37.78 -4.76 -4.67
C PHE A 547 -38.85 -5.13 -5.69
N GLU A 548 -39.30 -6.38 -5.71
CA GLU A 548 -40.39 -6.82 -6.60
C GLU A 548 -41.69 -6.04 -6.37
N MET A 549 -42.01 -5.70 -5.11
CA MET A 549 -43.18 -4.87 -4.79
C MET A 549 -43.02 -3.43 -5.32
N LEU A 550 -41.85 -2.81 -5.14
CA LEU A 550 -41.55 -1.48 -5.69
C LEU A 550 -41.63 -1.45 -7.23
N MET A 551 -41.15 -2.51 -7.88
CA MET A 551 -41.21 -2.66 -9.33
C MET A 551 -42.65 -2.77 -9.83
N GLU A 552 -43.50 -3.55 -9.16
CA GLU A 552 -44.92 -3.68 -9.50
C GLU A 552 -45.70 -2.37 -9.28
N GLU A 553 -45.43 -1.64 -8.19
CA GLU A 553 -46.03 -0.33 -7.92
C GLU A 553 -45.68 0.71 -8.98
N ASN A 554 -44.41 0.75 -9.40
CA ASN A 554 -43.94 1.65 -10.46
C ASN A 554 -44.62 1.33 -11.81
N ASP A 555 -44.68 0.04 -12.18
CA ASP A 555 -45.35 -0.40 -13.42
C ASP A 555 -46.87 -0.11 -13.39
N ALA A 556 -47.52 -0.26 -12.23
CA ALA A 556 -48.94 0.07 -12.05
C ALA A 556 -49.21 1.58 -12.15
N ALA A 557 -48.37 2.42 -11.54
CA ALA A 557 -48.47 3.88 -11.65
C ALA A 557 -48.32 4.33 -13.11
N ILE A 558 -47.42 3.70 -13.86
CA ILE A 558 -47.22 3.96 -15.30
C ILE A 558 -48.45 3.56 -16.12
N LYS A 559 -49.00 2.36 -15.91
CA LYS A 559 -50.21 1.90 -16.61
C LYS A 559 -51.40 2.81 -16.32
N SER A 560 -51.58 3.24 -15.07
CA SER A 560 -52.63 4.20 -14.69
C SER A 560 -52.44 5.59 -15.31
N ALA A 561 -51.21 6.07 -15.47
CA ALA A 561 -50.92 7.36 -16.11
C ALA A 561 -51.10 7.31 -17.65
N LEU A 562 -50.87 6.14 -18.26
CA LEU A 562 -51.09 5.90 -19.69
C LEU A 562 -52.59 5.72 -20.02
N ASP A 563 -53.36 5.06 -19.15
CA ASP A 563 -54.81 4.90 -19.31
C ASP A 563 -55.59 6.22 -19.15
N HIS A 564 -55.01 7.23 -18.50
CA HIS A 564 -55.59 8.57 -18.36
C HIS A 564 -55.18 9.59 -19.44
N LYS A 565 -54.26 9.28 -20.34
CA LYS A 565 -53.86 10.18 -21.45
C LYS A 565 -54.61 9.88 -22.74
N GLY A 566 -55.90 10.19 -22.71
CA GLY A 566 -56.78 10.33 -23.87
C GLY A 566 -57.30 11.75 -24.06
N GLN A 567 -56.46 12.79 -23.92
CA GLN A 567 -56.75 14.18 -24.33
C GLN A 567 -55.44 14.95 -24.55
N PRO A 568 -55.30 15.75 -25.62
CA PRO A 568 -54.06 16.45 -25.92
C PRO A 568 -53.91 17.67 -25.01
N PHE A 569 -52.82 17.72 -24.24
CA PHE A 569 -52.38 18.95 -23.60
C PHE A 569 -51.71 19.83 -24.65
N ALA A 570 -52.30 20.99 -24.89
CA ALA A 570 -51.71 22.10 -25.61
C ALA A 570 -50.88 22.96 -24.64
N GLY A 571 -49.73 23.41 -25.12
CA GLY A 571 -48.96 24.52 -24.56
C GLY A 571 -47.82 24.10 -23.64
N GLU A 572 -46.59 24.19 -24.15
CA GLU A 572 -45.65 25.23 -23.72
C GLU A 572 -44.55 25.37 -24.79
N GLU A 573 -44.35 26.61 -25.21
CA GLU A 573 -43.36 27.01 -26.21
C GLU A 573 -41.94 26.75 -25.69
N GLU A 574 -41.15 25.98 -26.45
CA GLU A 574 -39.70 26.02 -26.37
C GLU A 574 -39.24 27.46 -26.59
N LYS A 575 -38.86 28.15 -25.53
CA LYS A 575 -37.94 29.27 -25.64
C LYS A 575 -36.57 28.69 -25.98
N THR A 576 -36.23 28.62 -27.26
CA THR A 576 -34.84 28.58 -27.72
C THR A 576 -34.14 29.81 -27.14
N ALA A 577 -33.27 29.61 -26.14
CA ALA A 577 -32.29 30.61 -25.77
C ALA A 577 -31.40 30.85 -26.99
N GLY A 578 -31.38 32.09 -27.52
CA GLY A 578 -30.53 32.45 -28.65
C GLY A 578 -29.06 32.24 -28.29
N LYS A 579 -28.28 31.68 -29.22
CA LYS A 579 -26.85 31.47 -29.04
C LYS A 579 -26.14 32.83 -28.96
N LEU A 580 -25.29 33.02 -27.96
CA LEU A 580 -24.74 34.35 -27.60
C LEU A 580 -23.78 34.93 -28.64
N LEU A 581 -23.13 34.08 -29.43
CA LEU A 581 -22.09 34.48 -30.39
C LEU A 581 -22.48 34.19 -31.85
N GLU A 582 -23.77 34.01 -32.13
CA GLU A 582 -24.26 33.68 -33.45
C GLU A 582 -23.89 34.77 -34.48
N GLY A 583 -23.09 34.40 -35.48
CA GLY A 583 -22.64 35.29 -36.54
C GLY A 583 -21.31 36.01 -36.30
N PHE A 584 -20.64 35.80 -35.16
CA PHE A 584 -19.29 36.31 -34.95
C PHE A 584 -18.21 35.40 -35.54
N HIS A 585 -17.13 35.99 -36.04
CA HIS A 585 -15.94 35.29 -36.51
C HIS A 585 -14.73 35.64 -35.64
N LEU A 586 -14.15 34.63 -34.99
CA LEU A 586 -13.12 34.80 -33.98
C LEU A 586 -11.80 34.15 -34.42
N LEU A 587 -10.69 34.82 -34.12
CA LEU A 587 -9.35 34.24 -34.25
C LEU A 587 -8.87 33.77 -32.87
N VAL A 588 -8.53 32.50 -32.72
CA VAL A 588 -8.00 31.91 -31.48
C VAL A 588 -6.53 31.55 -31.68
N ALA A 589 -5.66 32.21 -30.91
CA ALA A 589 -4.23 31.92 -30.86
C ALA A 589 -3.87 31.20 -29.56
N GLU A 590 -3.51 29.92 -29.67
CA GLU A 590 -3.18 29.04 -28.55
C GLU A 590 -2.22 27.95 -29.05
N ASP A 591 -1.10 27.75 -28.35
CA ASP A 591 -0.02 26.83 -28.74
C ASP A 591 -0.25 25.38 -28.30
N ASN A 592 -1.11 25.18 -27.31
CA ASN A 592 -1.53 23.86 -26.89
C ASN A 592 -2.75 23.39 -27.71
N ALA A 593 -2.54 22.38 -28.55
CA ALA A 593 -3.57 21.83 -29.43
C ALA A 593 -4.89 21.44 -28.71
N LEU A 594 -4.78 20.93 -27.47
CA LEU A 594 -5.95 20.56 -26.67
C LEU A 594 -6.72 21.80 -26.19
N ASN A 595 -6.04 22.81 -25.64
CA ASN A 595 -6.68 24.06 -25.23
C ASN A 595 -7.30 24.79 -26.42
N GLN A 596 -6.62 24.77 -27.56
CA GLN A 596 -7.06 25.39 -28.81
C GLN A 596 -8.35 24.73 -29.30
N GLU A 597 -8.40 23.39 -29.30
CA GLU A 597 -9.58 22.61 -29.69
C GLU A 597 -10.74 22.82 -28.71
N ILE A 598 -10.49 22.87 -27.40
CA ILE A 598 -11.49 23.19 -26.37
C ILE A 598 -12.07 24.59 -26.61
N ALA A 599 -11.22 25.61 -26.71
CA ALA A 599 -11.66 26.99 -26.92
C ALA A 599 -12.47 27.14 -28.21
N ALA A 600 -11.98 26.56 -29.32
CA ALA A 600 -12.67 26.62 -30.60
C ALA A 600 -14.01 25.89 -30.58
N THR A 601 -14.08 24.72 -29.93
CA THR A 601 -15.33 23.94 -29.83
C THR A 601 -16.37 24.69 -29.00
N LEU A 602 -15.98 25.22 -27.84
CA LEU A 602 -16.88 25.98 -26.97
C LEU A 602 -17.45 27.22 -27.68
N LEU A 603 -16.61 27.97 -28.39
CA LEU A 603 -17.03 29.15 -29.16
C LEU A 603 -17.95 28.79 -30.35
N ARG A 604 -17.68 27.67 -31.04
CA ARG A 604 -18.54 27.15 -32.13
C ARG A 604 -19.90 26.67 -31.62
N MET A 605 -19.96 26.06 -30.43
CA MET A 605 -21.22 25.65 -29.80
C MET A 605 -22.16 26.87 -29.57
N GLU A 606 -21.57 28.01 -29.21
CA GLU A 606 -22.24 29.31 -29.02
C GLU A 606 -22.47 30.09 -30.32
N GLY A 607 -22.22 29.47 -31.49
CA GLY A 607 -22.61 30.00 -32.80
C GLY A 607 -21.54 30.83 -33.52
N ALA A 608 -20.32 30.95 -32.96
CA ALA A 608 -19.22 31.65 -33.62
C ALA A 608 -18.54 30.78 -34.70
N VAL A 609 -18.05 31.41 -35.75
CA VAL A 609 -17.02 30.85 -36.64
C VAL A 609 -15.67 31.08 -35.97
N VAL A 610 -14.77 30.10 -36.01
CA VAL A 610 -13.47 30.17 -35.31
C VAL A 610 -12.34 29.64 -36.18
N ASP A 611 -11.36 30.51 -36.42
CA ASP A 611 -10.06 30.17 -37.00
C ASP A 611 -9.01 30.04 -35.89
N CYS A 612 -8.12 29.05 -36.02
CA CYS A 612 -7.15 28.70 -34.99
C CYS A 612 -5.72 28.83 -35.51
N VAL A 613 -4.83 29.35 -34.67
CA VAL A 613 -3.40 29.51 -34.95
C VAL A 613 -2.56 29.14 -33.72
N GLU A 614 -1.34 28.65 -33.95
CA GLU A 614 -0.52 27.99 -32.92
C GLU A 614 0.44 28.93 -32.18
N ASP A 615 0.64 30.16 -32.67
CA ASP A 615 1.53 31.13 -32.04
C ASP A 615 1.16 32.59 -32.38
N GLY A 616 1.79 33.54 -31.69
CA GLY A 616 1.51 34.97 -31.88
C GLY A 616 1.97 35.53 -33.23
N ARG A 617 2.91 34.86 -33.92
CA ARG A 617 3.36 35.27 -35.24
C ARG A 617 2.31 34.91 -36.29
N GLN A 618 1.77 33.71 -36.22
CA GLN A 618 0.66 33.26 -37.05
C GLN A 618 -0.59 34.10 -36.81
N ALA A 619 -0.88 34.46 -35.55
CA ALA A 619 -1.98 35.38 -35.23
C ALA A 619 -1.81 36.76 -35.87
N LEU A 620 -0.61 37.33 -35.82
CA LEU A 620 -0.29 38.60 -36.49
C LEU A 620 -0.44 38.47 -38.01
N ASP A 621 0.16 37.44 -38.62
CA ASP A 621 0.15 37.26 -40.07
C ASP A 621 -1.28 36.99 -40.58
N ALA A 622 -2.09 36.21 -39.85
CA ALA A 622 -3.51 35.97 -40.15
C ALA A 622 -4.34 37.25 -40.06
N PHE A 623 -4.16 38.06 -39.01
CA PHE A 623 -4.87 39.33 -38.88
C PHE A 623 -4.48 40.34 -39.96
N LEU A 624 -3.19 40.46 -40.31
CA LEU A 624 -2.72 41.38 -41.35
C LEU A 624 -3.16 40.97 -42.76
N ALA A 625 -3.32 39.66 -43.00
CA ALA A 625 -3.83 39.14 -44.27
C ALA A 625 -5.36 39.24 -44.38
N SER A 626 -6.07 39.41 -43.26
CA SER A 626 -7.52 39.48 -43.21
C SER A 626 -8.08 40.75 -43.86
N ARG A 627 -9.31 40.66 -44.38
CA ARG A 627 -10.06 41.83 -44.86
C ARG A 627 -10.62 42.60 -43.65
N PRO A 628 -10.75 43.93 -43.72
CA PRO A 628 -11.41 44.68 -42.66
C PRO A 628 -12.82 44.14 -42.39
N GLY A 629 -13.06 43.68 -41.16
CA GLY A 629 -14.33 43.10 -40.70
C GLY A 629 -14.41 41.57 -40.83
N GLU A 630 -13.30 40.89 -41.17
CA GLU A 630 -13.26 39.42 -41.23
C GLU A 630 -13.20 38.77 -39.85
N TYR A 631 -12.54 39.39 -38.86
CA TYR A 631 -12.56 38.95 -37.47
C TYR A 631 -13.20 40.01 -36.57
N ASP A 632 -14.10 39.57 -35.70
CA ASP A 632 -14.79 40.40 -34.71
C ASP A 632 -14.01 40.54 -33.41
N ALA A 633 -13.24 39.52 -33.03
CA ALA A 633 -12.31 39.57 -31.90
C ALA A 633 -11.21 38.51 -32.02
N ILE A 634 -10.15 38.69 -31.24
CA ILE A 634 -9.04 37.74 -31.13
C ILE A 634 -8.93 37.26 -29.68
N LEU A 635 -9.03 35.95 -29.46
CA LEU A 635 -8.66 35.31 -28.19
C LEU A 635 -7.19 34.91 -28.28
N MET A 636 -6.36 35.47 -27.40
CA MET A 636 -4.90 35.38 -27.48
C MET A 636 -4.33 34.81 -26.20
N ASP A 637 -3.71 33.63 -26.27
CA ASP A 637 -2.89 33.15 -25.16
C ASP A 637 -1.71 34.09 -24.93
N VAL A 638 -1.41 34.36 -23.66
CA VAL A 638 -0.29 35.23 -23.31
C VAL A 638 1.04 34.52 -23.51
N GLN A 639 1.12 33.23 -23.18
CA GLN A 639 2.37 32.47 -23.23
C GLN A 639 2.37 31.51 -24.42
N MET A 640 2.96 31.95 -25.53
CA MET A 640 3.11 31.12 -26.73
C MET A 640 4.57 31.12 -27.20
N PRO A 641 5.07 30.03 -27.83
CA PRO A 641 6.38 29.96 -28.44
C PRO A 641 6.48 30.90 -29.66
N VAL A 642 7.71 31.18 -30.12
CA VAL A 642 8.02 32.05 -31.28
C VAL A 642 7.70 33.55 -31.06
N MET A 643 6.45 33.87 -30.72
CA MET A 643 5.99 35.21 -30.38
C MET A 643 4.88 35.10 -29.33
N ASP A 644 5.11 35.67 -28.16
CA ASP A 644 4.12 35.71 -27.09
C ASP A 644 2.94 36.65 -27.43
N GLY A 645 1.83 36.49 -26.69
CA GLY A 645 0.61 37.26 -26.93
C GLY A 645 0.81 38.77 -26.75
N HIS A 646 1.72 39.18 -25.86
CA HIS A 646 2.01 40.60 -25.61
C HIS A 646 2.71 41.27 -26.80
N GLU A 647 3.72 40.64 -27.36
CA GLU A 647 4.45 41.09 -28.54
C GLU A 647 3.55 41.05 -29.78
N ALA A 648 2.76 39.98 -29.96
CA ALA A 648 1.79 39.89 -31.04
C ALA A 648 0.78 41.05 -30.98
N THR A 649 0.23 41.33 -29.81
CA THR A 649 -0.68 42.46 -29.59
C THR A 649 -0.03 43.80 -29.92
N ARG A 650 1.19 44.06 -29.42
CA ARG A 650 1.92 45.31 -29.71
C ARG A 650 2.12 45.52 -31.21
N ARG A 651 2.43 44.45 -31.96
CA ARG A 651 2.60 44.50 -33.41
C ARG A 651 1.28 44.68 -34.16
N ILE A 652 0.21 44.00 -33.73
CA ILE A 652 -1.14 44.22 -34.28
C ILE A 652 -1.51 45.69 -34.12
N ARG A 653 -1.37 46.26 -32.92
CA ARG A 653 -1.71 47.66 -32.61
C ARG A 653 -0.86 48.69 -33.35
N ALA A 654 0.39 48.35 -33.69
CA ALA A 654 1.31 49.21 -34.43
C ALA A 654 1.22 49.07 -35.96
N SER A 655 0.40 48.14 -36.47
CA SER A 655 0.27 47.89 -37.91
C SER A 655 -0.59 48.92 -38.63
N ASP A 656 -0.44 48.98 -39.96
CA ASP A 656 -1.25 49.84 -40.84
C ASP A 656 -2.65 49.25 -41.14
N HIS A 657 -3.04 48.13 -40.51
CA HIS A 657 -4.35 47.53 -40.74
C HIS A 657 -5.46 48.47 -40.22
N PRO A 658 -6.56 48.72 -40.97
CA PRO A 658 -7.59 49.68 -40.57
C PRO A 658 -8.24 49.39 -39.22
N LEU A 659 -8.32 48.11 -38.81
CA LEU A 659 -8.87 47.68 -37.53
C LEU A 659 -7.82 47.47 -36.43
N ALA A 660 -6.54 47.71 -36.72
CA ALA A 660 -5.42 47.46 -35.81
C ALA A 660 -5.63 48.03 -34.40
N ARG A 661 -6.23 49.21 -34.30
CA ARG A 661 -6.46 49.92 -33.02
C ARG A 661 -7.77 49.58 -32.33
N ILE A 662 -8.72 48.95 -33.03
CA ILE A 662 -10.09 48.79 -32.54
C ILE A 662 -10.54 47.34 -32.40
N ILE A 663 -9.87 46.38 -33.06
CA ILE A 663 -10.25 44.97 -32.87
C ILE A 663 -10.06 44.56 -31.40
N PRO A 664 -11.07 43.99 -30.73
CA PRO A 664 -10.93 43.44 -29.39
C PRO A 664 -9.92 42.29 -29.37
N ILE A 665 -8.93 42.38 -28.48
CA ILE A 665 -7.98 41.31 -28.19
C ILE A 665 -8.15 40.93 -26.71
N ILE A 666 -8.49 39.67 -26.46
CA ILE A 666 -8.77 39.13 -25.13
C ILE A 666 -7.63 38.21 -24.73
N ALA A 667 -6.99 38.50 -23.60
CA ALA A 667 -5.90 37.68 -23.07
C ALA A 667 -6.46 36.41 -22.43
N ALA A 668 -5.99 35.22 -22.82
CA ALA A 668 -6.18 34.00 -22.04
C ALA A 668 -4.95 33.82 -21.11
N THR A 669 -5.14 33.81 -19.79
CA THR A 669 -4.04 33.77 -18.82
C THR A 669 -4.15 32.61 -17.83
N ALA A 670 -3.04 31.94 -17.52
CA ALA A 670 -3.02 30.82 -16.56
C ALA A 670 -3.04 31.27 -15.08
N ASN A 671 -2.64 32.51 -14.79
CA ASN A 671 -2.59 33.07 -13.43
C ASN A 671 -3.49 34.31 -13.32
N ALA A 672 -4.36 34.34 -12.30
CA ALA A 672 -5.21 35.48 -11.97
C ALA A 672 -4.53 36.49 -11.00
N PHE A 673 -3.19 36.56 -10.99
CA PHE A 673 -2.45 37.57 -10.21
C PHE A 673 -2.30 38.87 -11.02
N ASN A 674 -2.31 40.02 -10.33
CA ASN A 674 -2.41 41.36 -10.93
C ASN A 674 -1.33 41.72 -11.98
N ASP A 675 -0.17 41.08 -11.98
CA ASP A 675 0.98 41.50 -12.81
C ASP A 675 0.83 41.08 -14.30
N ASP A 676 0.35 39.86 -14.58
CA ASP A 676 0.15 39.36 -15.95
C ASP A 676 -0.99 40.12 -16.67
N ILE A 677 -2.05 40.46 -15.92
CA ILE A 677 -3.18 41.26 -16.43
C ILE A 677 -2.73 42.69 -16.73
N SER A 678 -1.90 43.26 -15.85
CA SER A 678 -1.36 44.61 -16.05
C SER A 678 -0.45 44.67 -17.29
N ALA A 679 0.37 43.64 -17.52
CA ALA A 679 1.20 43.52 -18.71
C ALA A 679 0.38 43.33 -19.99
N ALA A 680 -0.69 42.52 -19.94
CA ALA A 680 -1.63 42.33 -21.06
C ALA A 680 -2.31 43.64 -21.49
N LEU A 681 -2.83 44.40 -20.52
CA LEU A 681 -3.45 45.69 -20.78
C LEU A 681 -2.43 46.72 -21.30
N ALA A 682 -1.21 46.75 -20.73
CA ALA A 682 -0.13 47.63 -21.20
C ALA A 682 0.33 47.30 -22.64
N ALA A 683 0.24 46.04 -23.06
CA ALA A 683 0.52 45.61 -24.43
C ALA A 683 -0.56 46.03 -25.44
N GLY A 684 -1.74 46.45 -24.96
CA GLY A 684 -2.86 46.91 -25.78
C GLY A 684 -4.01 45.91 -25.93
N MET A 685 -4.06 44.86 -25.08
CA MET A 685 -5.22 43.97 -24.99
C MET A 685 -6.38 44.67 -24.26
N ASN A 686 -7.61 44.25 -24.55
CA ASN A 686 -8.82 44.92 -24.09
C ASN A 686 -9.29 44.40 -22.72
N THR A 687 -9.11 43.10 -22.48
CA THR A 687 -9.52 42.41 -21.26
C THR A 687 -8.84 41.04 -21.18
N HIS A 688 -9.14 40.26 -20.15
CA HIS A 688 -8.60 38.93 -19.94
C HIS A 688 -9.69 37.92 -19.53
N VAL A 689 -9.38 36.64 -19.73
CA VAL A 689 -10.09 35.48 -19.21
C VAL A 689 -9.06 34.54 -18.58
N SER A 690 -9.38 33.96 -17.42
CA SER A 690 -8.49 33.04 -16.74
C SER A 690 -8.66 31.63 -17.31
N LYS A 691 -7.57 30.86 -17.41
CA LYS A 691 -7.59 29.43 -17.65
C LYS A 691 -7.80 28.70 -16.30
N PRO A 692 -8.61 27.62 -16.23
CA PRO A 692 -9.37 27.01 -17.33
C PRO A 692 -10.52 27.91 -17.82
N LEU A 693 -10.79 27.90 -19.12
CA LEU A 693 -11.75 28.78 -19.77
C LEU A 693 -13.20 28.45 -19.34
N ASP A 694 -13.83 29.34 -18.57
CA ASP A 694 -15.27 29.32 -18.30
C ASP A 694 -16.02 29.87 -19.51
N ILE A 695 -16.88 29.07 -20.14
CA ILE A 695 -17.59 29.46 -21.36
C ILE A 695 -18.59 30.60 -21.14
N THR A 696 -19.22 30.66 -19.98
CA THR A 696 -20.16 31.74 -19.66
C THR A 696 -19.42 33.06 -19.50
N GLN A 697 -18.28 33.03 -18.82
CA GLN A 697 -17.41 34.20 -18.66
C GLN A 697 -16.77 34.59 -20.00
N LEU A 698 -16.30 33.64 -20.79
CA LEU A 698 -15.68 33.88 -22.09
C LEU A 698 -16.68 34.49 -23.08
N CYS A 699 -17.86 33.90 -23.25
CA CYS A 699 -18.89 34.41 -24.15
C CYS A 699 -19.40 35.79 -23.72
N LYS A 700 -19.60 36.00 -22.41
CA LYS A 700 -19.99 37.31 -21.90
C LYS A 700 -18.91 38.36 -22.14
N THR A 701 -17.65 38.04 -21.85
CA THR A 701 -16.52 38.95 -22.08
C THR A 701 -16.33 39.26 -23.56
N LEU A 702 -16.48 38.26 -24.45
CA LEU A 702 -16.45 38.45 -25.90
C LEU A 702 -17.59 39.33 -26.39
N ALA A 703 -18.84 39.04 -26.01
CA ALA A 703 -19.99 39.84 -26.38
C ALA A 703 -19.89 41.29 -25.87
N ASP A 704 -19.48 41.49 -24.60
CA ASP A 704 -19.28 42.82 -24.02
C ASP A 704 -18.17 43.61 -24.71
N CYS A 705 -17.16 42.93 -25.27
CA CYS A 705 -16.05 43.55 -25.98
C CYS A 705 -16.37 43.86 -27.45
N ILE A 706 -17.15 43.02 -28.12
CA ILE A 706 -17.53 43.21 -29.54
C ILE A 706 -18.64 44.27 -29.67
N HIS A 707 -19.51 44.42 -28.67
CA HIS A 707 -20.58 45.42 -28.67
C HIS A 707 -20.18 46.83 -28.15
N LYS A 708 -18.93 47.02 -27.68
CA LYS A 708 -18.37 48.31 -27.25
C LYS A 708 -17.53 48.95 -28.35
#